data_AF-F8QSX2-F1
#
_entry.id   AF-F8QSX2-F1
#
_cell.length_a   1.000
_cell.length_b   1.000
_cell.length_c   1.000
_cell.angle_alpha   90.00
_cell.angle_beta   90.00
_cell.angle_gamma   90.00
#
_symmetry.space_group_name_H-M   'P 1'
#
loop_
_entity.id
_entity.type
_entity.pdbx_description
1 polymer ?
#
loop_
_entity_poly.entity_id
_entity_poly.type
_entity_poly.pdbx_seq_one_letter_code
_entity_poly.pdbx_strand_id
1 'polypeptide(L)'
;HIELAEPVFHIGYVDVVYKLLQCVCHNCGRLLVSYSEPELQKIVLNYHGKQRLVRILELTKSRHQCSHSKTPNGEDVHPDIVKNPAFWKELGVVDEDGNYDQDFRKMDPCGQMIPEITKDGDFTIKMKDPSRNAQDALSAKKVLEILKHLSPLDTKILGFDEEKAKPEWMICTILPVPPPHVRPAILMDGSNMCQDDVTHKLASIVQVNNHLKKLIADNVQLVAKKEYIDLLQYHISTYFINDKPSLQRATTKNGRPIKAISQRLKGKEGHIRGHLSGKRVNFSARSVISPDPSISIDQVGVPLEIAKVLTFPEVVTARNRDYLQKLVHNGPDHQDGANYIITPTGIRINLAVTEERSALHLADNAIVERHLREDDIVIFNRQPSLHKMSMMGHRAHLMPGSTFRLNLCVTTPYNADFDGDEMNLHVPQSQSARAEVKHIMLVPNQIITPQSNKPIIGLVQDALLACRLMTLRDTFLTRNQVMNLMMWIKKRDVILPPPCILKPQQLWSGKQVFSLFLPEINHDGYSSDVKDKSWLSYDDKRVIIRNGKLLAGILDSRTVARSEKSLVHVIINSWDKDIARDFLNQTQLVVNNWLESRGFSIGIIDCIASEKTLIKVSEILDNLKEKVDNITRSALSGTMTIQPGMTLKESFEQEVNSNSNDFINKSGAIVQNDARFWNSLMQMVAAGSKGSKINISQILACVGQQNVEGKRVPNGFKNRTLPHFFKDDMGLEAKGFCEHSYIQGLTPPEFFFHSMGGRTGIIDTACKTSDTGYIQRRLCKFMESHCVQYDGTVRNSLNEIIQFVYGCDGMDPICLETQSIPLLEMDDNEFDREYEFDLSLPTFGQGIMRQEVIDGMNDNISATKDVLQKEIARLKHFRRILREEVFPTATGSVYLPVNIGRLIQTAQQIHNINPHSDRSDLHPIHVIDSVEKLVSKLIVVKGDDYIQKEAQDNATLLLRVLLYSSLAAKCLIFKHRLSEDAFRYILGEGEHAFIGSIVSPGEMVGTIAGQSIGEPATQ
;
A
#
# COMPACT_ATOMS: atom_id res chain seq x y z
N HIS A 1 -36.55 -30.36 -9.27
CA HIS A 1 -35.28 -31.01 -9.65
C HIS A 1 -35.53 -31.89 -10.88
N ILE A 2 -34.49 -32.47 -11.48
CA ILE A 2 -34.62 -33.45 -12.59
C ILE A 2 -34.00 -34.77 -12.11
N GLU A 3 -34.78 -35.84 -12.14
CA GLU A 3 -34.28 -37.20 -11.89
C GLU A 3 -33.67 -37.77 -13.17
N LEU A 4 -32.38 -38.09 -13.13
CA LEU A 4 -31.65 -38.65 -14.27
C LEU A 4 -31.99 -40.13 -14.45
N ALA A 5 -32.05 -40.59 -15.69
CA ALA A 5 -32.38 -41.98 -16.04
C ALA A 5 -31.26 -42.95 -15.64
N GLU A 6 -30.01 -42.50 -15.70
CA GLU A 6 -28.83 -43.20 -15.23
C GLU A 6 -27.93 -42.21 -14.46
N PRO A 7 -27.12 -42.67 -13.49
CA PRO A 7 -26.16 -41.82 -12.80
C PRO A 7 -25.09 -41.29 -13.75
N VAL A 8 -24.67 -40.04 -13.56
CA VAL A 8 -23.72 -39.33 -14.43
C VAL A 8 -22.59 -38.73 -13.59
N PHE A 9 -21.36 -38.70 -14.12
CA PHE A 9 -20.24 -38.09 -13.42
C PHE A 9 -20.38 -36.57 -13.38
N HIS A 10 -20.18 -35.96 -12.21
CA HIS A 10 -20.05 -34.52 -12.12
C HIS A 10 -18.66 -34.07 -12.56
N ILE A 11 -18.57 -33.24 -13.61
CA ILE A 11 -17.30 -32.83 -14.24
C ILE A 11 -16.28 -32.21 -13.26
N GLY A 12 -16.75 -31.51 -12.23
CA GLY A 12 -15.88 -30.88 -11.22
C GLY A 12 -15.28 -31.87 -10.21
N TYR A 13 -15.85 -33.07 -10.07
CA TYR A 13 -15.46 -34.04 -9.05
C TYR A 13 -14.82 -35.31 -9.62
N VAL A 14 -14.78 -35.49 -10.95
CA VAL A 14 -14.20 -36.68 -11.60
C VAL A 14 -12.77 -36.95 -11.12
N ASP A 15 -11.95 -35.91 -10.96
CA ASP A 15 -10.56 -36.07 -10.49
C ASP A 15 -10.48 -36.55 -9.03
N VAL A 16 -11.45 -36.17 -8.20
CA VAL A 16 -11.54 -36.59 -6.80
C VAL A 16 -12.05 -38.03 -6.73
N VAL A 17 -13.07 -38.37 -7.53
CA VAL A 17 -13.60 -39.73 -7.66
C VAL A 17 -12.53 -40.69 -8.16
N TYR A 18 -11.72 -40.29 -9.15
CA TYR A 18 -10.59 -41.06 -9.64
C TYR A 18 -9.57 -41.36 -8.53
N LYS A 19 -9.19 -40.35 -7.73
CA LYS A 19 -8.29 -40.55 -6.59
C LYS A 19 -8.91 -41.46 -5.53
N LEU A 20 -10.19 -41.30 -5.24
CA LEU A 20 -10.90 -42.15 -4.27
C LEU A 20 -10.90 -43.61 -4.70
N LEU A 21 -11.17 -43.90 -5.97
CA LEU A 21 -11.14 -45.25 -6.51
C LEU A 21 -9.75 -45.91 -6.43
N GLN A 22 -8.67 -45.14 -6.33
CA GLN A 22 -7.31 -45.64 -6.08
C GLN A 22 -7.00 -45.84 -4.59
N CYS A 23 -7.81 -45.29 -3.69
CA CYS A 23 -7.66 -45.44 -2.24
C CYS A 23 -8.53 -46.57 -1.68
N VAL A 24 -9.59 -46.97 -2.39
CA VAL A 24 -10.57 -47.97 -1.93
C VAL A 24 -10.62 -49.21 -2.82
N CYS A 25 -10.96 -50.35 -2.22
CA CYS A 25 -11.27 -51.57 -2.94
C CYS A 25 -12.62 -51.46 -3.66
N HIS A 26 -12.67 -51.89 -4.93
CA HIS A 26 -13.87 -51.78 -5.78
C HIS A 26 -14.95 -52.81 -5.47
N ASN A 27 -14.69 -53.78 -4.60
CA ASN A 27 -15.67 -54.80 -4.22
C ASN A 27 -16.20 -54.59 -2.80
N CYS A 28 -15.31 -54.43 -1.82
CA CYS A 28 -15.73 -54.22 -0.42
C CYS A 28 -15.83 -52.74 0.01
N GLY A 29 -15.42 -51.78 -0.82
CA GLY A 29 -15.47 -50.34 -0.50
C GLY A 29 -14.51 -49.90 0.61
N ARG A 30 -13.63 -50.78 1.08
CA ARG A 30 -12.67 -50.50 2.16
C ARG A 30 -11.45 -49.74 1.67
N LEU A 31 -10.86 -48.94 2.56
CA LEU A 31 -9.50 -48.40 2.38
C LEU A 31 -8.51 -49.54 2.16
N LEU A 32 -7.54 -49.33 1.28
CA LEU A 32 -6.47 -50.31 1.00
C LEU A 32 -5.40 -50.38 2.10
N VAL A 33 -5.56 -49.56 3.14
CA VAL A 33 -4.59 -49.27 4.18
C VAL A 33 -5.21 -49.62 5.51
N SER A 34 -4.42 -50.27 6.36
CA SER A 34 -4.87 -50.66 7.69
C SER A 34 -4.77 -49.49 8.66
N TYR A 35 -5.67 -49.43 9.64
CA TYR A 35 -5.69 -48.35 10.64
C TYR A 35 -4.47 -48.42 11.57
N SER A 36 -3.92 -49.61 11.82
CA SER A 36 -2.75 -49.81 12.68
C SER A 36 -1.44 -49.32 12.05
N GLU A 37 -1.43 -48.96 10.77
CA GLU A 37 -0.21 -48.52 10.10
C GLU A 37 0.23 -47.13 10.61
N PRO A 38 1.48 -47.00 11.10
CA PRO A 38 1.95 -45.77 11.75
C PRO A 38 2.01 -44.58 10.78
N GLU A 39 2.26 -44.82 9.49
CA GLU A 39 2.22 -43.80 8.45
C GLU A 39 0.82 -43.19 8.31
N LEU A 40 -0.24 -44.02 8.30
CA LEU A 40 -1.62 -43.55 8.21
C LEU A 40 -2.01 -42.74 9.45
N GLN A 41 -1.64 -43.20 10.64
CA GLN A 41 -1.92 -42.48 11.89
C GLN A 41 -1.23 -41.11 11.92
N LYS A 42 0.04 -41.03 11.48
CA LYS A 42 0.76 -39.76 11.31
C LYS A 42 0.04 -38.84 10.31
N ILE A 43 -0.48 -39.40 9.22
CA ILE A 43 -1.19 -38.60 8.20
C ILE A 43 -2.49 -38.02 8.77
N VAL A 44 -3.27 -38.82 9.50
CA VAL A 44 -4.55 -38.38 10.08
C VAL A 44 -4.32 -37.30 11.15
N LEU A 45 -3.29 -37.46 12.00
CA LEU A 45 -2.98 -36.51 13.08
C LEU A 45 -2.43 -35.17 12.56
N ASN A 46 -1.64 -35.17 11.48
CA ASN A 46 -0.89 -33.98 11.05
C ASN A 46 -1.53 -33.23 9.86
N TYR A 47 -2.39 -33.88 9.08
CA TYR A 47 -2.99 -33.28 7.89
C TYR A 47 -4.51 -33.27 7.97
N HIS A 48 -5.15 -32.27 7.37
CA HIS A 48 -6.61 -32.14 7.31
C HIS A 48 -7.13 -32.00 5.88
N GLY A 49 -8.39 -32.40 5.67
CA GLY A 49 -9.15 -32.22 4.42
C GLY A 49 -8.43 -32.74 3.16
N LYS A 50 -8.23 -31.86 2.17
CA LYS A 50 -7.64 -32.22 0.87
C LYS A 50 -6.20 -32.73 0.98
N GLN A 51 -5.38 -32.19 1.89
CA GLN A 51 -4.00 -32.62 2.04
C GLN A 51 -3.93 -34.06 2.57
N ARG A 52 -4.83 -34.41 3.50
CA ARG A 52 -4.98 -35.77 4.04
C ARG A 52 -5.25 -36.78 2.92
N LEU A 53 -6.22 -36.49 2.04
CA LEU A 53 -6.53 -37.36 0.88
C LEU A 53 -5.34 -37.57 -0.06
N VAL A 54 -4.55 -36.53 -0.33
CA VAL A 54 -3.38 -36.62 -1.22
C VAL A 54 -2.29 -37.50 -0.62
N ARG A 55 -2.04 -37.39 0.69
CA ARG A 55 -1.05 -38.23 1.39
C ARG A 55 -1.49 -39.69 1.47
N ILE A 56 -2.76 -39.94 1.76
CA ILE A 56 -3.32 -41.30 1.75
C ILE A 56 -3.19 -41.92 0.35
N LEU A 57 -3.45 -41.14 -0.70
CA LEU A 57 -3.27 -41.59 -2.08
C LEU A 57 -1.81 -41.97 -2.39
N GLU A 58 -0.82 -41.22 -1.90
CA GLU A 58 0.59 -41.58 -2.07
C GLU A 58 0.90 -42.94 -1.43
N LEU A 59 0.28 -43.24 -0.29
CA LEU A 59 0.46 -44.48 0.43
C LEU A 59 -0.28 -45.67 -0.23
N THR A 60 -1.45 -45.44 -0.82
CA THR A 60 -2.25 -46.51 -1.45
C THR A 60 -1.77 -46.90 -2.84
N LYS A 61 -1.03 -46.04 -3.55
CA LYS A 61 -0.59 -46.27 -4.94
C LYS A 61 0.23 -47.55 -5.15
N SER A 62 1.00 -47.99 -4.16
CA SER A 62 1.83 -49.19 -4.24
C SER A 62 1.05 -50.48 -3.95
N ARG A 63 -0.23 -50.39 -3.56
CA ARG A 63 -1.03 -51.53 -3.13
C ARG A 63 -1.92 -52.04 -4.26
N HIS A 64 -1.65 -53.26 -4.69
CA HIS A 64 -2.40 -53.92 -5.77
C HIS A 64 -3.31 -55.05 -5.28
N GLN A 65 -3.38 -55.29 -3.97
CA GLN A 65 -4.25 -56.28 -3.36
C GLN A 65 -4.97 -55.70 -2.15
N CYS A 66 -6.25 -56.05 -1.97
CA CYS A 66 -7.01 -55.74 -0.77
C CYS A 66 -6.62 -56.72 0.36
N SER A 67 -5.43 -56.53 0.91
CA SER A 67 -4.90 -57.26 2.06
C SER A 67 -4.29 -56.28 3.07
N HIS A 68 -4.66 -56.42 4.34
CA HIS A 68 -4.03 -55.68 5.44
C HIS A 68 -2.95 -56.60 6.03
N SER A 69 -1.69 -56.19 5.97
CA SER A 69 -0.59 -57.00 6.51
C SER A 69 -0.72 -57.13 8.02
N LYS A 70 -0.52 -58.34 8.55
CA LYS A 70 -0.15 -58.52 9.96
C LYS A 70 1.19 -57.83 10.17
N THR A 71 1.36 -57.15 11.31
CA THR A 71 2.60 -56.44 11.68
C THR A 71 3.85 -57.30 11.47
N PRO A 72 5.02 -56.71 11.16
CA PRO A 72 6.27 -57.45 10.93
C PRO A 72 6.75 -58.30 12.13
N ASN A 73 6.16 -58.12 13.32
CA ASN A 73 6.54 -58.82 14.56
C ASN A 73 5.74 -60.09 14.88
N GLY A 74 4.84 -60.57 14.01
CA GLY A 74 4.22 -61.89 14.19
C GLY A 74 3.31 -62.07 15.41
N GLU A 75 2.98 -61.01 16.14
CA GLU A 75 1.91 -61.03 17.15
C GLU A 75 0.53 -60.97 16.45
N ASP A 76 -0.43 -61.80 16.89
CA ASP A 76 -1.82 -61.81 16.43
C ASP A 76 -2.60 -60.56 16.91
N VAL A 77 -2.05 -59.37 16.65
CA VAL A 77 -2.76 -58.11 16.83
C VAL A 77 -3.63 -57.89 15.59
N HIS A 78 -4.94 -57.77 15.77
CA HIS A 78 -5.87 -57.47 14.69
C HIS A 78 -5.38 -56.20 13.96
N PRO A 79 -5.18 -56.24 12.63
CA PRO A 79 -4.41 -55.23 11.90
C PRO A 79 -5.06 -53.84 11.82
N ASP A 80 -6.21 -53.61 12.43
CA ASP A 80 -6.89 -52.30 12.47
C ASP A 80 -7.23 -51.83 13.89
N ILE A 81 -6.68 -52.49 14.92
CA ILE A 81 -6.77 -51.99 16.30
C ILE A 81 -5.73 -50.87 16.47
N VAL A 82 -6.18 -49.68 16.84
CA VAL A 82 -5.34 -48.51 17.07
C VAL A 82 -5.40 -48.15 18.54
N LYS A 83 -4.30 -48.37 19.27
CA LYS A 83 -4.21 -48.05 20.70
C LYS A 83 -4.03 -46.56 20.99
N ASN A 84 -3.75 -45.73 19.97
CA ASN A 84 -3.50 -44.31 20.15
C ASN A 84 -4.82 -43.53 20.29
N PRO A 85 -5.13 -42.95 21.47
CA PRO A 85 -6.38 -42.23 21.70
C PRO A 85 -6.48 -40.93 20.88
N ALA A 86 -5.35 -40.32 20.51
CA ALA A 86 -5.35 -39.09 19.71
C ALA A 86 -5.92 -39.31 18.30
N PHE A 87 -5.71 -40.49 17.73
CA PHE A 87 -6.23 -40.87 16.41
C PHE A 87 -7.76 -40.93 16.41
N TRP A 88 -8.34 -41.57 17.43
CA TRP A 88 -9.80 -41.70 17.56
C TRP A 88 -10.47 -40.36 17.91
N LYS A 89 -9.81 -39.55 18.74
CA LYS A 89 -10.26 -38.19 19.08
C LYS A 89 -10.37 -37.31 17.84
N GLU A 90 -9.39 -37.36 16.95
CA GLU A 90 -9.39 -36.61 15.68
C GLU A 90 -10.50 -37.06 14.72
N LEU A 91 -10.95 -38.31 14.80
CA LEU A 91 -12.06 -38.86 14.02
C LEU A 91 -13.44 -38.64 14.68
N GLY A 92 -13.47 -38.03 15.86
CA GLY A 92 -14.68 -37.79 16.64
C GLY A 92 -15.33 -39.07 17.16
N VAL A 93 -14.54 -40.14 17.37
CA VAL A 93 -14.97 -41.37 18.02
C VAL A 93 -14.54 -41.28 19.48
N VAL A 94 -15.49 -41.06 20.38
CA VAL A 94 -15.26 -40.98 21.82
C VAL A 94 -15.95 -42.18 22.46
N ASP A 95 -15.17 -43.11 22.99
CA ASP A 95 -15.68 -44.10 23.93
C ASP A 95 -15.58 -43.51 25.35
N GLU A 96 -16.71 -43.49 26.07
CA GLU A 96 -16.79 -42.93 27.43
C GLU A 96 -15.93 -43.71 28.44
N ASP A 97 -15.56 -44.96 28.12
CA ASP A 97 -14.77 -45.87 28.96
C ASP A 97 -13.26 -45.91 28.62
N GLY A 98 -12.78 -45.15 27.61
CA GLY A 98 -11.36 -45.09 27.24
C GLY A 98 -10.76 -46.40 26.67
N ASN A 99 -11.61 -47.34 26.24
CA ASN A 99 -11.19 -48.69 25.87
C ASN A 99 -11.12 -48.87 24.33
N TYR A 100 -9.99 -48.47 23.72
CA TYR A 100 -9.75 -48.51 22.27
C TYR A 100 -9.25 -49.86 21.72
N ASP A 101 -9.35 -50.94 22.52
CA ASP A 101 -8.94 -52.30 22.14
C ASP A 101 -10.01 -53.04 21.29
N GLN A 102 -11.13 -52.39 20.98
CA GLN A 102 -12.17 -52.95 20.11
C GLN A 102 -11.87 -52.71 18.63
N ASP A 103 -12.13 -53.71 17.81
CA ASP A 103 -12.08 -53.56 16.36
C ASP A 103 -13.34 -52.84 15.87
N PHE A 104 -13.23 -51.55 15.56
CA PHE A 104 -14.34 -50.73 15.06
C PHE A 104 -14.70 -51.02 13.58
N ARG A 105 -14.20 -52.13 13.00
CA ARG A 105 -14.52 -52.55 11.63
C ARG A 105 -15.96 -53.08 11.50
N LYS A 106 -16.61 -52.71 10.39
CA LYS A 106 -17.90 -53.28 9.94
C LYS A 106 -17.76 -54.49 9.00
N MET A 107 -16.66 -54.59 8.23
CA MET A 107 -16.38 -55.67 7.26
C MET A 107 -14.88 -55.96 7.11
N ASP A 108 -14.51 -57.22 6.91
CA ASP A 108 -13.13 -57.68 6.68
C ASP A 108 -12.64 -57.45 5.23
N PRO A 109 -11.32 -57.33 4.99
CA PRO A 109 -10.75 -57.19 3.64
C PRO A 109 -11.01 -58.45 2.80
N CYS A 110 -11.42 -58.26 1.53
CA CYS A 110 -11.89 -59.35 0.67
C CYS A 110 -10.79 -60.12 -0.08
N GLY A 111 -9.51 -59.71 0.03
CA GLY A 111 -8.37 -60.42 -0.55
C GLY A 111 -8.18 -60.28 -2.07
N GLN A 112 -9.10 -59.59 -2.77
CA GLN A 112 -9.06 -59.46 -4.23
C GLN A 112 -7.95 -58.53 -4.72
N MET A 113 -7.40 -58.83 -5.90
CA MET A 113 -6.51 -57.90 -6.61
C MET A 113 -7.30 -56.70 -7.11
N ILE A 114 -6.69 -55.52 -6.97
CA ILE A 114 -7.28 -54.26 -7.37
C ILE A 114 -6.87 -54.00 -8.81
N PRO A 115 -7.84 -53.80 -9.72
CA PRO A 115 -7.50 -53.54 -11.10
C PRO A 115 -6.86 -52.15 -11.25
N GLU A 116 -5.85 -52.06 -12.11
CA GLU A 116 -5.24 -50.78 -12.43
C GLU A 116 -6.26 -49.88 -13.14
N ILE A 117 -6.36 -48.64 -12.68
CA ILE A 117 -7.32 -47.68 -13.21
C ILE A 117 -6.57 -46.62 -13.97
N THR A 118 -6.93 -46.41 -15.23
CA THR A 118 -6.40 -45.32 -16.05
C THR A 118 -7.52 -44.33 -16.35
N LYS A 119 -7.18 -43.05 -16.39
CA LYS A 119 -8.10 -42.00 -16.80
C LYS A 119 -7.83 -41.67 -18.27
N ASP A 120 -8.74 -42.08 -19.15
CA ASP A 120 -8.67 -41.76 -20.58
C ASP A 120 -9.69 -40.67 -20.88
N GLY A 121 -9.25 -39.48 -21.26
CA GLY A 121 -10.13 -38.32 -21.42
C GLY A 121 -10.81 -37.87 -20.11
N ASP A 122 -11.83 -37.02 -20.22
CA ASP A 122 -12.43 -36.36 -19.05
C ASP A 122 -13.58 -37.11 -18.38
N PHE A 123 -14.15 -38.12 -19.05
CA PHE A 123 -15.37 -38.82 -18.60
C PHE A 123 -15.22 -40.34 -18.53
N THR A 124 -14.12 -40.88 -19.03
CA THR A 124 -13.89 -42.33 -19.12
C THR A 124 -12.77 -42.75 -18.18
N ILE A 125 -13.18 -43.38 -17.08
CA ILE A 125 -12.28 -44.12 -16.20
C ILE A 125 -12.26 -45.54 -16.75
N LYS A 126 -11.09 -46.00 -17.20
CA LYS A 126 -10.90 -47.35 -17.71
C LYS A 126 -10.26 -48.22 -16.64
N MET A 127 -10.75 -49.43 -16.54
CA MET A 127 -10.24 -50.47 -15.67
C MET A 127 -9.44 -51.45 -16.52
N LYS A 128 -8.18 -51.67 -16.17
CA LYS A 128 -7.34 -52.67 -16.81
C LYS A 128 -7.36 -53.93 -15.94
N ASP A 129 -8.05 -54.94 -16.44
CA ASP A 129 -8.13 -56.22 -15.73
C ASP A 129 -6.84 -57.02 -15.98
N PRO A 130 -6.06 -57.37 -14.93
CA PRO A 130 -4.79 -58.08 -15.09
C PRO A 130 -4.95 -59.49 -15.70
N SER A 131 -6.16 -60.06 -15.65
CA SER A 131 -6.48 -61.40 -16.15
C SER A 131 -6.91 -61.44 -17.63
N ARG A 132 -7.46 -60.34 -18.17
CA ARG A 132 -8.08 -60.30 -19.52
C ARG A 132 -7.38 -59.39 -20.53
N ASN A 133 -6.43 -58.56 -20.10
CA ASN A 133 -5.75 -57.55 -20.95
C ASN A 133 -6.70 -56.58 -21.69
N ALA A 134 -8.00 -56.61 -21.39
CA ALA A 134 -9.02 -55.73 -21.92
C ALA A 134 -9.17 -54.50 -21.01
N GLN A 135 -9.34 -53.33 -21.63
CA GLN A 135 -9.63 -52.08 -20.92
C GLN A 135 -11.13 -51.80 -20.99
N ASP A 136 -11.85 -52.09 -19.91
CA ASP A 136 -13.29 -51.83 -19.83
C ASP A 136 -13.55 -50.45 -19.20
N ALA A 137 -14.46 -49.68 -19.80
CA ALA A 137 -14.88 -48.39 -19.25
C ALA A 137 -15.78 -48.61 -18.02
N LEU A 138 -15.44 -47.99 -16.90
CA LEU A 138 -16.18 -48.06 -15.65
C LEU A 138 -17.40 -47.13 -15.72
N SER A 139 -18.60 -47.69 -15.58
CA SER A 139 -19.83 -46.91 -15.60
C SER A 139 -20.02 -46.12 -14.29
N ALA A 140 -20.62 -44.93 -14.39
CA ALA A 140 -20.92 -44.09 -13.21
C ALA A 140 -21.81 -44.82 -12.20
N LYS A 141 -22.72 -45.69 -12.66
CA LYS A 141 -23.53 -46.55 -11.79
C LYS A 141 -22.69 -47.49 -10.94
N LYS A 142 -21.70 -48.17 -11.53
CA LYS A 142 -20.78 -49.06 -10.81
C LYS A 142 -19.94 -48.29 -9.79
N VAL A 143 -19.48 -47.09 -10.14
CA VAL A 143 -18.76 -46.22 -9.20
C VAL A 143 -19.64 -45.80 -8.02
N LEU A 144 -20.91 -45.45 -8.28
CA LEU A 144 -21.84 -45.10 -7.21
C LEU A 144 -22.05 -46.26 -6.23
N GLU A 145 -22.15 -47.49 -6.74
CA GLU A 145 -22.21 -48.68 -5.90
C GLU A 145 -20.95 -48.80 -5.05
N ILE A 146 -19.75 -48.66 -5.61
CA ILE A 146 -18.47 -48.68 -4.85
C ILE A 146 -18.47 -47.62 -3.75
N LEU A 147 -18.86 -46.39 -4.08
CA LEU A 147 -18.85 -45.27 -3.12
C LEU A 147 -19.90 -45.42 -2.01
N LYS A 148 -20.97 -46.19 -2.22
CA LYS A 148 -21.96 -46.53 -1.19
C LYS A 148 -21.47 -47.56 -0.18
N HIS A 149 -20.51 -48.41 -0.56
CA HIS A 149 -19.92 -49.40 0.34
C HIS A 149 -18.90 -48.80 1.31
N LEU A 150 -18.47 -47.54 1.09
CA LEU A 150 -17.55 -46.84 2.01
C LEU A 150 -18.18 -46.69 3.40
N SER A 151 -17.43 -47.09 4.41
CA SER A 151 -17.88 -46.90 5.79
C SER A 151 -17.78 -45.42 6.22
N PRO A 152 -18.62 -44.98 7.17
CA PRO A 152 -18.52 -43.67 7.83
C PRO A 152 -17.10 -43.32 8.29
N LEU A 153 -16.44 -44.28 8.92
CA LEU A 153 -15.11 -44.13 9.48
C LEU A 153 -14.05 -43.96 8.37
N ASP A 154 -14.11 -44.79 7.33
CA ASP A 154 -13.21 -44.69 6.17
C ASP A 154 -13.37 -43.34 5.46
N THR A 155 -14.60 -42.83 5.41
CA THR A 155 -14.92 -41.51 4.83
C THR A 155 -14.26 -40.37 5.62
N LYS A 156 -14.31 -40.42 6.95
CA LYS A 156 -13.63 -39.45 7.84
C LYS A 156 -12.10 -39.54 7.74
N ILE A 157 -11.54 -40.75 7.66
CA ILE A 157 -10.10 -40.98 7.47
C ILE A 157 -9.62 -40.36 6.15
N LEU A 158 -10.39 -40.50 5.07
CA LEU A 158 -10.11 -39.87 3.77
C LEU A 158 -10.21 -38.33 3.79
N GLY A 159 -10.70 -37.74 4.89
CA GLY A 159 -10.81 -36.30 5.07
C GLY A 159 -12.14 -35.70 4.61
N PHE A 160 -13.19 -36.52 4.47
CA PHE A 160 -14.55 -36.07 4.14
C PHE A 160 -15.41 -35.98 5.40
N ASP A 161 -16.36 -35.04 5.37
CA ASP A 161 -17.40 -34.91 6.40
C ASP A 161 -18.61 -35.75 6.01
N GLU A 162 -19.04 -36.64 6.90
CA GLU A 162 -20.15 -37.57 6.65
C GLU A 162 -21.50 -36.85 6.51
N GLU A 163 -21.69 -35.73 7.20
CA GLU A 163 -22.96 -34.99 7.15
C GLU A 163 -23.03 -34.07 5.93
N LYS A 164 -21.89 -33.47 5.54
CA LYS A 164 -21.85 -32.39 4.55
C LYS A 164 -21.33 -32.81 3.19
N ALA A 165 -20.49 -33.84 3.11
CA ALA A 165 -19.73 -34.16 1.90
C ALA A 165 -19.52 -35.68 1.72
N LYS A 166 -20.61 -36.45 1.61
CA LYS A 166 -20.51 -37.88 1.33
C LYS A 166 -19.89 -38.15 -0.05
N PRO A 167 -18.98 -39.15 -0.17
CA PRO A 167 -18.34 -39.47 -1.43
C PRO A 167 -19.33 -39.79 -2.57
N GLU A 168 -20.42 -40.49 -2.26
CA GLU A 168 -21.46 -40.85 -3.23
C GLU A 168 -22.14 -39.64 -3.90
N TRP A 169 -22.18 -38.48 -3.26
CA TRP A 169 -22.83 -37.27 -3.79
C TRP A 169 -22.03 -36.60 -4.91
N MET A 170 -20.79 -37.04 -5.16
CA MET A 170 -20.01 -36.59 -6.33
C MET A 170 -20.55 -37.14 -7.66
N ILE A 171 -21.44 -38.15 -7.61
CA ILE A 171 -22.13 -38.68 -8.78
C ILE A 171 -23.54 -38.11 -8.83
N CYS A 172 -23.88 -37.48 -9.95
CA CYS A 172 -25.19 -36.87 -10.14
C CYS A 172 -26.23 -37.96 -10.43
N THR A 173 -27.17 -38.14 -9.51
CA THR A 173 -28.41 -38.89 -9.71
C THR A 173 -29.59 -37.95 -9.90
N ILE A 174 -29.59 -36.84 -9.15
CA ILE A 174 -30.61 -35.79 -9.18
C ILE A 174 -29.92 -34.48 -9.55
N LEU A 175 -30.38 -33.84 -10.62
CA LEU A 175 -29.89 -32.53 -11.04
C LEU A 175 -30.80 -31.42 -10.47
N PRO A 176 -30.30 -30.50 -9.63
CA PRO A 176 -31.07 -29.35 -9.17
C PRO A 176 -31.33 -28.38 -10.33
N VAL A 177 -32.58 -27.90 -10.45
CA VAL A 177 -32.96 -26.92 -11.47
C VAL A 177 -33.00 -25.54 -10.82
N PRO A 178 -32.18 -24.58 -11.26
CA PRO A 178 -32.20 -23.24 -10.69
C PRO A 178 -33.54 -22.53 -10.97
N PRO A 179 -34.03 -21.69 -10.05
CA PRO A 179 -35.27 -20.95 -10.23
C PRO A 179 -35.12 -19.86 -11.32
N PRO A 180 -36.22 -19.31 -11.86
CA PRO A 180 -36.20 -18.26 -12.89
C PRO A 180 -35.34 -17.04 -12.53
N HIS A 181 -35.20 -16.68 -11.25
CA HIS A 181 -34.34 -15.59 -10.79
C HIS A 181 -32.85 -15.74 -11.20
N VAL A 182 -32.37 -16.97 -11.34
CA VAL A 182 -30.99 -17.27 -11.78
C VAL A 182 -30.88 -17.35 -13.31
N ARG A 183 -32.01 -17.56 -13.99
CA ARG A 183 -32.13 -17.76 -15.44
C ARG A 183 -33.29 -16.90 -16.00
N PRO A 184 -33.18 -15.57 -15.91
CA PRO A 184 -34.29 -14.67 -16.23
C PRO A 184 -34.64 -14.76 -17.72
N ALA A 185 -35.94 -14.72 -18.02
CA ALA A 185 -36.42 -14.56 -19.38
C ALA A 185 -36.54 -13.08 -19.70
N ILE A 186 -36.08 -12.67 -20.87
CA ILE A 186 -36.17 -11.28 -21.35
C ILE A 186 -37.37 -11.21 -22.28
N LEU A 187 -38.34 -10.36 -21.92
CA LEU A 187 -39.41 -9.95 -22.81
C LEU A 187 -38.85 -8.89 -23.76
N MET A 188 -38.86 -9.16 -25.06
CA MET A 188 -38.65 -8.11 -26.05
C MET A 188 -39.98 -7.41 -26.34
N ASP A 189 -39.93 -6.20 -26.89
CA ASP A 189 -41.12 -5.49 -27.31
C ASP A 189 -41.79 -6.25 -28.48
N GLY A 190 -42.96 -6.85 -28.18
CA GLY A 190 -43.61 -7.86 -29.00
C GLY A 190 -43.53 -9.24 -28.34
N SER A 191 -44.61 -10.02 -28.35
CA SER A 191 -44.89 -11.23 -27.54
C SER A 191 -43.87 -12.39 -27.55
N ASN A 192 -42.68 -12.21 -28.12
CA ASN A 192 -41.59 -13.18 -28.13
C ASN A 192 -40.76 -13.10 -26.84
N MET A 193 -40.82 -14.16 -26.04
CA MET A 193 -39.95 -14.33 -24.88
C MET A 193 -38.61 -14.94 -25.31
N CYS A 194 -37.50 -14.25 -25.01
CA CYS A 194 -36.16 -14.79 -25.16
C CYS A 194 -35.74 -15.47 -23.85
N GLN A 195 -35.50 -16.78 -23.90
CA GLN A 195 -35.12 -17.57 -22.72
C GLN A 195 -33.60 -17.49 -22.50
N ASP A 196 -33.19 -17.66 -21.24
CA ASP A 196 -31.78 -17.69 -20.88
C ASP A 196 -31.04 -18.93 -21.45
N ASP A 197 -29.73 -18.77 -21.68
CA ASP A 197 -28.81 -19.80 -22.16
C ASP A 197 -28.87 -21.09 -21.31
N VAL A 198 -29.00 -20.97 -19.98
CA VAL A 198 -29.11 -22.11 -19.05
C VAL A 198 -30.43 -22.85 -19.26
N THR A 199 -31.52 -22.12 -19.53
CA THR A 199 -32.84 -22.72 -19.83
C THR A 199 -32.80 -23.54 -21.11
N HIS A 200 -32.15 -23.04 -22.17
CA HIS A 200 -31.96 -23.81 -23.40
C HIS A 200 -31.21 -25.12 -23.17
N LYS A 201 -30.15 -25.09 -22.35
CA LYS A 201 -29.38 -26.31 -22.04
C LYS A 201 -30.17 -27.30 -21.19
N LEU A 202 -30.92 -26.82 -20.20
CA LEU A 202 -31.82 -27.65 -19.39
C LEU A 202 -32.89 -28.34 -20.23
N ALA A 203 -33.46 -27.64 -21.22
CA ALA A 203 -34.43 -28.23 -22.14
C ALA A 203 -33.81 -29.41 -22.91
N SER A 204 -32.58 -29.26 -23.43
CA SER A 204 -31.86 -30.37 -24.08
C SER A 204 -31.58 -31.53 -23.13
N ILE A 205 -31.20 -31.26 -21.88
CA ILE A 205 -30.99 -32.30 -20.86
C ILE A 205 -32.28 -33.09 -20.61
N VAL A 206 -33.42 -32.40 -20.46
CA VAL A 206 -34.71 -33.06 -20.23
C VAL A 206 -35.13 -33.90 -21.44
N GLN A 207 -34.93 -33.40 -22.66
CA GLN A 207 -35.24 -34.14 -23.90
C GLN A 207 -34.43 -35.44 -23.99
N VAL A 208 -33.10 -35.37 -23.81
CA VAL A 208 -32.21 -36.54 -23.84
C VAL A 208 -32.55 -37.51 -22.71
N ASN A 209 -32.79 -37.01 -21.50
CA ASN A 209 -33.13 -37.82 -20.34
C ASN A 209 -34.45 -38.58 -20.52
N ASN A 210 -35.49 -37.92 -21.02
CA ASN A 210 -36.78 -38.56 -21.28
C ASN A 210 -36.69 -39.61 -22.40
N HIS A 211 -35.86 -39.36 -23.42
CA HIS A 211 -35.62 -40.34 -24.48
C HIS A 211 -34.85 -41.56 -23.95
N LEU A 212 -33.83 -41.34 -23.11
CA LEU A 212 -33.10 -42.42 -22.44
C LEU A 212 -34.01 -43.25 -21.52
N LYS A 213 -34.95 -42.62 -20.79
CA LYS A 213 -35.96 -43.35 -19.99
C LYS A 213 -36.83 -44.27 -20.86
N LYS A 214 -37.25 -43.81 -22.04
CA LYS A 214 -38.02 -44.64 -23.00
C LYS A 214 -37.20 -45.81 -23.52
N LEU A 215 -35.96 -45.57 -23.94
CA LEU A 215 -35.06 -46.64 -24.42
C LEU A 215 -34.78 -47.72 -23.36
N ILE A 216 -34.69 -47.33 -22.08
CA ILE A 216 -34.54 -48.27 -20.96
C ILE A 216 -35.83 -49.08 -20.74
N ALA A 217 -37.00 -48.46 -20.89
CA ALA A 217 -38.29 -49.16 -20.78
C ALA A 217 -38.53 -50.14 -21.93
N ASP A 218 -38.11 -49.78 -23.15
CA ASP A 218 -38.32 -50.55 -24.38
C ASP A 218 -37.29 -51.68 -24.57
N ASN A 219 -36.34 -51.86 -23.64
CA ASN A 219 -35.30 -52.92 -23.66
C ASN A 219 -34.48 -52.98 -24.98
N VAL A 220 -34.16 -51.81 -25.55
CA VAL A 220 -33.43 -51.66 -26.83
C VAL A 220 -31.94 -52.06 -26.70
N GLN A 221 -31.29 -52.38 -27.83
CA GLN A 221 -29.86 -52.75 -27.93
C GLN A 221 -28.92 -51.87 -27.07
N LEU A 222 -27.98 -52.53 -26.38
CA LEU A 222 -27.00 -51.93 -25.45
C LEU A 222 -26.14 -50.80 -26.06
N VAL A 223 -25.91 -50.82 -27.37
CA VAL A 223 -25.10 -49.82 -28.09
C VAL A 223 -25.80 -48.46 -28.08
N ALA A 224 -27.07 -48.40 -28.48
CA ALA A 224 -27.86 -47.18 -28.49
C ALA A 224 -28.01 -46.59 -27.08
N LYS A 225 -28.17 -47.45 -26.06
CA LYS A 225 -28.21 -47.02 -24.66
C LYS A 225 -26.92 -46.29 -24.26
N LYS A 226 -25.75 -46.82 -24.64
CA LYS A 226 -24.45 -46.24 -24.31
C LYS A 226 -24.26 -44.86 -24.97
N GLU A 227 -24.61 -44.72 -26.24
CA GLU A 227 -24.54 -43.44 -26.96
C GLU A 227 -25.38 -42.33 -26.30
N TYR A 228 -26.60 -42.65 -25.88
CA TYR A 228 -27.46 -41.66 -25.19
C TYR A 228 -26.99 -41.34 -23.75
N ILE A 229 -26.33 -42.28 -23.05
CA ILE A 229 -25.67 -42.00 -21.77
C ILE A 229 -24.51 -41.02 -21.98
N ASP A 230 -23.67 -41.25 -22.99
CA ASP A 230 -22.54 -40.37 -23.32
C ASP A 230 -23.03 -38.98 -23.75
N LEU A 231 -24.15 -38.91 -24.49
CA LEU A 231 -24.80 -37.66 -24.85
C LEU A 231 -25.36 -36.93 -23.62
N LEU A 232 -26.01 -37.65 -22.69
CA LEU A 232 -26.50 -37.07 -21.44
C LEU A 232 -25.33 -36.52 -20.59
N GLN A 233 -24.24 -37.28 -20.47
CA GLN A 233 -23.00 -36.85 -19.82
C GLN A 233 -22.44 -35.58 -20.48
N TYR A 234 -22.42 -35.51 -21.82
CA TYR A 234 -22.00 -34.31 -22.55
C TYR A 234 -22.86 -33.08 -22.21
N HIS A 235 -24.18 -33.22 -22.20
CA HIS A 235 -25.09 -32.11 -21.90
C HIS A 235 -24.99 -31.63 -20.46
N ILE A 236 -24.83 -32.52 -19.49
CA ILE A 236 -24.65 -32.18 -18.08
C ILE A 236 -23.26 -31.53 -17.86
N SER A 237 -22.21 -32.08 -18.48
CA SER A 237 -20.87 -31.51 -18.40
C SER A 237 -20.82 -30.08 -18.93
N THR A 238 -21.36 -29.84 -20.13
CA THR A 238 -21.39 -28.51 -20.75
C THR A 238 -22.38 -27.54 -20.09
N TYR A 239 -23.34 -28.04 -19.30
CA TYR A 239 -24.19 -27.21 -18.45
C TYR A 239 -23.41 -26.57 -17.29
N PHE A 240 -22.48 -27.31 -16.67
CA PHE A 240 -21.61 -26.78 -15.62
C PHE A 240 -20.40 -26.02 -16.20
N ILE A 241 -19.67 -26.62 -17.15
CA ILE A 241 -18.40 -26.14 -17.70
C ILE A 241 -18.39 -26.34 -19.22
N ASN A 242 -18.52 -25.24 -19.98
CA ASN A 242 -18.55 -25.27 -21.45
C ASN A 242 -17.24 -24.81 -22.11
N ASP A 243 -16.26 -24.33 -21.31
CA ASP A 243 -14.97 -23.80 -21.76
C ASP A 243 -13.83 -24.83 -21.78
N LYS A 244 -14.10 -26.09 -21.39
CA LYS A 244 -13.06 -27.11 -21.27
C LYS A 244 -12.50 -27.51 -22.66
N PRO A 245 -11.17 -27.52 -22.88
CA PRO A 245 -10.59 -27.78 -24.22
C PRO A 245 -10.85 -29.19 -24.77
N SER A 246 -11.03 -30.16 -23.88
CA SER A 246 -11.30 -31.57 -24.16
C SER A 246 -12.70 -31.86 -24.70
N LEU A 247 -13.63 -30.90 -24.55
CA LEU A 247 -15.03 -31.04 -24.93
C LEU A 247 -15.34 -30.11 -26.10
N GLN A 248 -16.15 -30.59 -27.05
CA GLN A 248 -16.72 -29.72 -28.06
C GLN A 248 -17.68 -28.72 -27.40
N ARG A 249 -17.46 -27.43 -27.64
CA ARG A 249 -18.26 -26.36 -27.02
C ARG A 249 -19.70 -26.43 -27.51
N ALA A 250 -20.64 -26.43 -26.57
CA ALA A 250 -22.05 -26.30 -26.88
C ALA A 250 -22.34 -24.87 -27.36
N THR A 251 -22.86 -24.74 -28.57
CA THR A 251 -23.22 -23.48 -29.19
C THR A 251 -24.73 -23.36 -29.36
N THR A 252 -25.20 -22.12 -29.41
CA THR A 252 -26.56 -21.80 -29.87
C THR A 252 -26.68 -22.04 -31.37
N LYS A 253 -27.90 -21.95 -31.92
CA LYS A 253 -28.15 -22.10 -33.37
C LYS A 253 -27.31 -21.15 -34.24
N ASN A 254 -26.89 -20.01 -33.68
CA ASN A 254 -26.11 -18.98 -34.37
C ASN A 254 -24.58 -19.18 -34.22
N GLY A 255 -24.12 -20.31 -33.68
CA GLY A 255 -22.70 -20.58 -33.45
C GLY A 255 -22.09 -19.91 -32.21
N ARG A 256 -22.84 -19.02 -31.52
CA ARG A 256 -22.38 -18.41 -30.25
C ARG A 256 -22.29 -19.49 -29.15
N PRO A 257 -21.16 -19.62 -28.43
CA PRO A 257 -21.06 -20.52 -27.28
C PRO A 257 -22.09 -20.16 -26.19
N ILE A 258 -22.72 -21.18 -25.62
CA ILE A 258 -23.66 -21.02 -24.50
C ILE A 258 -22.89 -20.65 -23.23
N LYS A 259 -23.33 -19.60 -22.53
CA LYS A 259 -22.74 -19.21 -21.23
C LYS A 259 -23.25 -20.12 -20.10
N ALA A 260 -22.45 -21.13 -19.79
CA ALA A 260 -22.67 -22.07 -18.68
C ALA A 260 -22.48 -21.42 -17.29
N ILE A 261 -22.76 -22.18 -16.22
CA ILE A 261 -22.69 -21.67 -14.83
C ILE A 261 -21.27 -21.26 -14.42
N SER A 262 -20.25 -22.09 -14.68
CA SER A 262 -18.86 -21.77 -14.32
C SER A 262 -18.37 -20.46 -14.95
N GLN A 263 -18.73 -20.21 -16.22
CA GLN A 263 -18.34 -19.00 -16.95
C GLN A 263 -19.03 -17.74 -16.39
N ARG A 264 -20.22 -17.87 -15.81
CA ARG A 264 -20.90 -16.75 -15.12
C ARG A 264 -20.22 -16.38 -13.81
N LEU A 265 -19.56 -17.33 -13.14
CA LEU A 265 -18.88 -17.08 -11.86
C LEU A 265 -17.45 -16.58 -12.05
N LYS A 266 -16.72 -17.11 -13.05
CA LYS A 266 -15.31 -16.83 -13.31
C LYS A 266 -15.11 -15.56 -14.16
N GLY A 267 -13.90 -15.02 -14.12
CA GLY A 267 -13.47 -13.91 -14.98
C GLY A 267 -13.64 -12.53 -14.35
N LYS A 268 -13.34 -11.47 -15.14
CA LYS A 268 -13.46 -10.07 -14.69
C LYS A 268 -14.91 -9.62 -14.57
N GLU A 269 -15.75 -10.02 -15.53
CA GLU A 269 -17.19 -9.73 -15.57
C GLU A 269 -18.04 -10.80 -14.87
N GLY A 270 -17.43 -11.88 -14.38
CA GLY A 270 -18.15 -12.92 -13.65
C GLY A 270 -18.67 -12.40 -12.31
N HIS A 271 -19.74 -13.01 -11.78
CA HIS A 271 -20.45 -12.55 -10.58
C HIS A 271 -19.53 -12.30 -9.36
N ILE A 272 -18.52 -13.14 -9.15
CA ILE A 272 -17.62 -13.00 -7.97
C ILE A 272 -16.82 -11.69 -8.06
N ARG A 273 -16.33 -11.33 -9.23
CA ARG A 273 -15.51 -10.12 -9.40
C ARG A 273 -16.34 -8.89 -9.77
N GLY A 274 -17.27 -9.03 -10.71
CA GLY A 274 -18.04 -7.92 -11.26
C GLY A 274 -19.31 -7.55 -10.51
N HIS A 275 -19.77 -8.35 -9.54
CA HIS A 275 -20.96 -8.03 -8.74
C HIS A 275 -20.70 -8.08 -7.23
N LEU A 276 -19.86 -8.99 -6.75
CA LEU A 276 -19.51 -9.07 -5.32
C LEU A 276 -18.32 -8.17 -4.97
N SER A 277 -17.19 -8.32 -5.67
CA SER A 277 -15.96 -7.57 -5.34
C SER A 277 -15.97 -6.12 -5.83
N GLY A 278 -16.56 -5.85 -7.00
CA GLY A 278 -16.69 -4.50 -7.54
C GLY A 278 -18.02 -4.35 -8.26
N LYS A 279 -18.91 -3.52 -7.73
CA LYS A 279 -20.26 -3.27 -8.27
C LYS A 279 -20.42 -1.82 -8.67
N ARG A 280 -21.36 -1.55 -9.58
CA ARG A 280 -21.86 -0.19 -9.78
C ARG A 280 -22.62 0.22 -8.53
N VAL A 281 -22.40 1.45 -8.08
CA VAL A 281 -22.98 2.00 -6.85
C VAL A 281 -23.89 3.17 -7.20
N ASN A 282 -24.92 3.37 -6.37
CA ASN A 282 -25.77 4.55 -6.43
C ASN A 282 -25.15 5.69 -5.60
N PHE A 283 -25.72 6.90 -5.69
CA PHE A 283 -25.28 8.09 -4.94
C PHE A 283 -23.81 8.45 -5.18
N SER A 284 -23.41 8.33 -6.45
CA SER A 284 -22.09 8.72 -6.92
C SER A 284 -22.20 9.58 -8.18
N ALA A 285 -21.26 10.50 -8.36
CA ALA A 285 -21.12 11.32 -9.54
C ALA A 285 -19.70 11.25 -10.09
N ARG A 286 -19.52 11.60 -11.36
CA ARG A 286 -18.22 11.66 -12.04
C ARG A 286 -18.21 12.89 -12.94
N SER A 287 -17.13 13.66 -12.88
CA SER A 287 -16.89 14.81 -13.74
C SER A 287 -15.40 15.09 -13.85
N VAL A 288 -15.04 15.94 -14.80
CA VAL A 288 -13.67 16.45 -15.00
C VAL A 288 -13.25 17.29 -13.81
N ILE A 289 -11.97 17.21 -13.44
CA ILE A 289 -11.39 18.01 -12.36
C ILE A 289 -10.73 19.29 -12.86
N SER A 290 -10.70 20.30 -11.99
CA SER A 290 -10.06 21.59 -12.24
C SER A 290 -9.34 22.10 -10.98
N PRO A 291 -8.22 22.83 -11.14
CA PRO A 291 -7.48 23.36 -10.00
C PRO A 291 -8.21 24.56 -9.40
N ASP A 292 -8.25 24.64 -8.07
CA ASP A 292 -8.68 25.84 -7.37
C ASP A 292 -7.80 26.06 -6.12
N PRO A 293 -6.94 27.10 -6.09
CA PRO A 293 -6.09 27.38 -4.94
C PRO A 293 -6.84 28.07 -3.79
N SER A 294 -8.09 28.51 -4.00
CA SER A 294 -8.86 29.28 -3.01
C SER A 294 -9.60 28.40 -2.00
N ILE A 295 -9.89 27.16 -2.38
CA ILE A 295 -10.56 26.17 -1.52
C ILE A 295 -9.58 25.48 -0.59
N SER A 296 -10.07 25.05 0.58
CA SER A 296 -9.27 24.29 1.54
C SER A 296 -8.83 22.93 0.96
N ILE A 297 -7.70 22.38 1.42
CA ILE A 297 -7.25 21.04 1.03
C ILE A 297 -8.26 19.94 1.34
N ASP A 298 -9.11 20.11 2.36
CA ASP A 298 -10.14 19.15 2.74
C ASP A 298 -11.50 19.46 2.11
N GLN A 299 -11.58 20.42 1.20
CA GLN A 299 -12.79 20.78 0.46
C GLN A 299 -12.71 20.32 -0.99
N VAL A 300 -13.86 19.94 -1.53
CA VAL A 300 -14.05 19.67 -2.96
C VAL A 300 -15.16 20.55 -3.50
N GLY A 301 -14.86 21.25 -4.58
CA GLY A 301 -15.84 22.02 -5.32
C GLY A 301 -16.83 21.10 -6.04
N VAL A 302 -18.09 21.11 -5.64
CA VAL A 302 -19.16 20.31 -6.24
C VAL A 302 -20.07 21.22 -7.08
N PRO A 303 -20.26 20.89 -8.37
CA PRO A 303 -21.26 21.54 -9.23
C PRO A 303 -22.66 21.56 -8.63
N LEU A 304 -23.34 22.70 -8.75
CA LEU A 304 -24.73 22.86 -8.28
C LEU A 304 -25.69 21.83 -8.90
N GLU A 305 -25.51 21.47 -10.18
CA GLU A 305 -26.34 20.47 -10.85
C GLU A 305 -26.19 19.08 -10.22
N ILE A 306 -24.95 18.70 -9.87
CA ILE A 306 -24.64 17.44 -9.21
C ILE A 306 -25.21 17.42 -7.78
N ALA A 307 -25.12 18.55 -7.07
CA ALA A 307 -25.61 18.67 -5.70
C ALA A 307 -27.13 18.48 -5.56
N LYS A 308 -27.92 18.88 -6.58
CA LYS A 308 -29.38 18.67 -6.61
C LYS A 308 -29.76 17.20 -6.87
N VAL A 309 -28.93 16.48 -7.61
CA VAL A 309 -29.18 15.06 -7.94
C VAL A 309 -28.77 14.16 -6.77
N LEU A 310 -27.61 14.43 -6.17
CA LEU A 310 -27.11 13.66 -5.03
C LEU A 310 -27.87 14.03 -3.76
N THR A 311 -28.37 13.01 -3.07
CA THR A 311 -29.16 13.20 -1.85
C THR A 311 -28.53 12.53 -0.64
N PHE A 312 -28.89 13.05 0.53
CA PHE A 312 -28.55 12.49 1.83
C PHE A 312 -29.84 12.25 2.63
N PRO A 313 -30.10 11.01 3.10
CA PRO A 313 -31.29 10.68 3.86
C PRO A 313 -31.14 11.18 5.30
N GLU A 314 -31.86 12.25 5.64
CA GLU A 314 -31.87 12.80 7.00
C GLU A 314 -33.13 12.39 7.74
N VAL A 315 -32.97 11.80 8.93
CA VAL A 315 -34.09 11.41 9.79
C VAL A 315 -34.69 12.66 10.44
N VAL A 316 -36.00 12.77 10.37
CA VAL A 316 -36.76 13.84 11.01
C VAL A 316 -36.77 13.61 12.53
N THR A 317 -36.28 14.62 13.24
CA THR A 317 -36.23 14.72 14.69
C THR A 317 -36.86 16.05 15.11
N ALA A 318 -37.21 16.20 16.38
CA ALA A 318 -37.77 17.45 16.90
C ALA A 318 -36.86 18.68 16.66
N ARG A 319 -35.54 18.50 16.51
CA ARG A 319 -34.58 19.61 16.30
C ARG A 319 -34.48 20.09 14.85
N ASN A 320 -34.58 19.17 13.89
CA ASN A 320 -34.43 19.50 12.47
C ASN A 320 -35.76 19.53 11.71
N ARG A 321 -36.89 19.22 12.34
CA ARG A 321 -38.22 19.18 11.70
C ARG A 321 -38.53 20.46 10.92
N ASP A 322 -38.41 21.62 11.55
CA ASP A 322 -38.73 22.91 10.91
C ASP A 322 -37.79 23.21 9.74
N TYR A 323 -36.53 22.79 9.83
CA TYR A 323 -35.55 22.94 8.75
C TYR A 323 -35.87 22.01 7.59
N LEU A 324 -36.11 20.72 7.84
CA LEU A 324 -36.46 19.76 6.80
C LEU A 324 -37.81 20.08 6.14
N GLN A 325 -38.77 20.60 6.91
CA GLN A 325 -40.06 21.06 6.39
C GLN A 325 -39.87 22.20 5.36
N LYS A 326 -38.94 23.13 5.61
CA LYS A 326 -38.58 24.17 4.64
C LYS A 326 -37.96 23.60 3.37
N LEU A 327 -37.06 22.62 3.47
CA LEU A 327 -36.47 21.96 2.31
C LEU A 327 -37.51 21.25 1.44
N VAL A 328 -38.46 20.58 2.08
CA VAL A 328 -39.59 19.93 1.41
C VAL A 328 -40.47 20.95 0.69
N HIS A 329 -40.74 22.10 1.32
CA HIS A 329 -41.50 23.19 0.72
C HIS A 329 -40.80 23.78 -0.51
N ASN A 330 -39.48 23.96 -0.45
CA ASN A 330 -38.66 24.44 -1.56
C ASN A 330 -38.68 23.47 -2.76
N GLY A 331 -38.82 22.16 -2.50
CA GLY A 331 -38.91 21.12 -3.52
C GLY A 331 -37.57 20.77 -4.19
N PRO A 332 -37.59 20.03 -5.32
CA PRO A 332 -36.38 19.47 -5.94
C PRO A 332 -35.60 20.42 -6.86
N ASP A 333 -36.18 21.54 -7.28
CA ASP A 333 -35.54 22.48 -8.22
C ASP A 333 -34.63 23.50 -7.50
N HIS A 334 -34.96 23.83 -6.26
CA HIS A 334 -34.19 24.71 -5.40
C HIS A 334 -32.93 23.99 -4.88
N GLN A 335 -31.83 24.73 -4.66
CA GLN A 335 -30.57 24.15 -4.16
C GLN A 335 -30.71 23.61 -2.73
N ASP A 336 -31.34 24.38 -1.85
CA ASP A 336 -31.73 23.93 -0.51
C ASP A 336 -33.08 23.22 -0.59
N GLY A 337 -33.09 22.10 -1.32
CA GLY A 337 -34.27 21.32 -1.65
C GLY A 337 -34.20 19.88 -1.16
N ALA A 338 -35.25 19.13 -1.49
CA ALA A 338 -35.33 17.69 -1.29
C ALA A 338 -36.02 17.01 -2.46
N ASN A 339 -35.66 15.76 -2.72
CA ASN A 339 -36.22 14.99 -3.82
C ASN A 339 -37.32 14.04 -3.37
N TYR A 340 -37.16 13.40 -2.21
CA TYR A 340 -38.08 12.39 -1.72
C TYR A 340 -38.32 12.50 -0.21
N ILE A 341 -39.50 12.05 0.21
CA ILE A 341 -39.85 11.80 1.61
C ILE A 341 -40.19 10.31 1.74
N ILE A 342 -39.63 9.66 2.75
CA ILE A 342 -39.98 8.29 3.13
C ILE A 342 -40.70 8.39 4.46
N THR A 343 -41.98 8.03 4.45
CA THR A 343 -42.80 7.97 5.67
C THR A 343 -42.31 6.86 6.61
N PRO A 344 -42.67 6.88 7.91
CA PRO A 344 -42.31 5.80 8.84
C PRO A 344 -42.83 4.42 8.41
N THR A 345 -43.88 4.37 7.59
CA THR A 345 -44.42 3.14 6.99
C THR A 345 -43.62 2.64 5.78
N GLY A 346 -42.60 3.39 5.34
CA GLY A 346 -41.75 3.05 4.20
C GLY A 346 -42.28 3.49 2.84
N ILE A 347 -43.38 4.26 2.79
CA ILE A 347 -43.89 4.80 1.52
C ILE A 347 -43.00 5.97 1.09
N ARG A 348 -42.43 5.85 -0.11
CA ARG A 348 -41.59 6.89 -0.74
C ARG A 348 -42.44 7.81 -1.61
N ILE A 349 -42.49 9.08 -1.23
CA ILE A 349 -43.22 10.16 -1.92
C ILE A 349 -42.20 10.96 -2.73
N ASN A 350 -42.48 11.17 -4.01
CA ASN A 350 -41.64 11.97 -4.92
C ASN A 350 -42.13 13.42 -4.96
N LEU A 351 -41.26 14.36 -4.57
CA LEU A 351 -41.59 15.78 -4.50
C LEU A 351 -41.68 16.46 -5.88
N ALA A 352 -41.11 15.85 -6.92
CA ALA A 352 -41.22 16.36 -8.29
C ALA A 352 -42.63 16.23 -8.87
N VAL A 353 -43.38 15.19 -8.48
CA VAL A 353 -44.72 14.88 -9.00
C VAL A 353 -45.83 15.42 -8.08
N THR A 354 -45.48 15.80 -6.84
CA THR A 354 -46.47 16.26 -5.86
C THR A 354 -46.80 17.74 -6.07
N GLU A 355 -48.06 18.05 -6.38
CA GLU A 355 -48.55 19.40 -6.67
C GLU A 355 -48.67 20.26 -5.39
N GLU A 356 -49.22 19.71 -4.30
CA GLU A 356 -49.42 20.44 -3.03
C GLU A 356 -48.33 20.12 -1.98
N ARG A 357 -47.15 20.72 -2.15
CA ARG A 357 -45.99 20.51 -1.24
C ARG A 357 -46.19 21.10 0.16
N SER A 358 -46.98 22.17 0.27
CA SER A 358 -47.21 22.90 1.52
C SER A 358 -48.08 22.16 2.54
N ALA A 359 -48.89 21.20 2.08
CA ALA A 359 -49.80 20.42 2.92
C ALA A 359 -49.12 19.21 3.59
N LEU A 360 -47.90 18.86 3.18
CA LEU A 360 -47.17 17.71 3.70
C LEU A 360 -46.56 18.01 5.07
N HIS A 361 -47.21 17.59 6.14
CA HIS A 361 -46.61 17.64 7.47
C HIS A 361 -45.67 16.46 7.70
N LEU A 362 -44.41 16.76 8.06
CA LEU A 362 -43.43 15.74 8.39
C LEU A 362 -43.72 15.10 9.76
N ALA A 363 -43.99 13.80 9.74
CA ALA A 363 -44.07 12.98 10.94
C ALA A 363 -42.67 12.72 11.53
N ASP A 364 -42.61 12.45 12.84
CA ASP A 364 -41.38 12.02 13.49
C ASP A 364 -40.93 10.66 12.96
N ASN A 365 -39.61 10.48 12.83
CA ASN A 365 -38.97 9.31 12.21
C ASN A 365 -39.24 9.14 10.71
N ALA A 366 -39.88 10.11 10.04
CA ALA A 366 -39.81 10.17 8.58
C ALA A 366 -38.35 10.44 8.13
N ILE A 367 -38.02 10.06 6.89
CA ILE A 367 -36.71 10.32 6.30
C ILE A 367 -36.91 11.27 5.13
N VAL A 368 -36.16 12.36 5.11
CA VAL A 368 -36.14 13.32 3.99
C VAL A 368 -34.84 13.13 3.24
N GLU A 369 -34.93 12.78 1.94
CA GLU A 369 -33.78 12.74 1.04
C GLU A 369 -33.51 14.16 0.51
N ARG A 370 -32.80 14.94 1.32
CA ARG A 370 -32.40 16.31 0.97
C ARG A 370 -31.22 16.32 0.01
N HIS A 371 -31.04 17.41 -0.72
CA HIS A 371 -29.86 17.64 -1.55
C HIS A 371 -28.58 17.74 -0.73
N LEU A 372 -27.44 17.64 -1.42
CA LEU A 372 -26.12 17.88 -0.84
C LEU A 372 -25.99 19.36 -0.47
N ARG A 373 -25.52 19.66 0.75
CA ARG A 373 -25.26 21.02 1.23
C ARG A 373 -23.77 21.30 1.39
N GLU A 374 -23.44 22.55 1.66
CA GLU A 374 -22.09 22.94 2.08
C GLU A 374 -21.64 22.18 3.34
N ASP A 375 -20.35 21.84 3.37
CA ASP A 375 -19.68 21.08 4.41
C ASP A 375 -20.21 19.65 4.68
N ASP A 376 -21.08 19.13 3.80
CA ASP A 376 -21.39 17.70 3.81
C ASP A 376 -20.16 16.87 3.44
N ILE A 377 -20.00 15.73 4.08
CA ILE A 377 -18.83 14.88 3.92
C ILE A 377 -19.06 13.94 2.75
N VAL A 378 -18.12 13.93 1.80
CA VAL A 378 -18.14 13.12 0.59
C VAL A 378 -16.82 12.38 0.44
N ILE A 379 -16.83 11.22 -0.21
CA ILE A 379 -15.60 10.48 -0.54
C ILE A 379 -15.26 10.81 -1.99
N PHE A 380 -14.00 11.16 -2.23
CA PHE A 380 -13.51 11.52 -3.55
C PHE A 380 -12.35 10.59 -3.96
N ASN A 381 -12.40 10.07 -5.18
CA ASN A 381 -11.43 9.10 -5.66
C ASN A 381 -11.06 9.23 -7.14
N ARG A 382 -9.79 8.93 -7.42
CA ARG A 382 -9.26 8.75 -8.78
C ARG A 382 -8.99 7.28 -9.03
N GLN A 383 -9.35 6.83 -10.23
CA GLN A 383 -9.04 5.47 -10.71
C GLN A 383 -7.81 5.53 -11.61
N PRO A 384 -6.88 4.56 -11.52
CA PRO A 384 -6.84 3.42 -10.60
C PRO A 384 -6.47 3.82 -9.16
N SER A 385 -7.14 3.23 -8.17
CA SER A 385 -6.86 3.49 -6.75
C SER A 385 -5.83 2.49 -6.24
N LEU A 386 -4.56 2.92 -6.17
CA LEU A 386 -3.43 2.05 -5.83
C LEU A 386 -3.07 2.07 -4.35
N HIS A 387 -3.34 3.17 -3.65
CA HIS A 387 -3.05 3.32 -2.22
C HIS A 387 -4.26 3.90 -1.47
N LYS A 388 -4.24 3.82 -0.13
CA LYS A 388 -5.31 4.34 0.76
C LYS A 388 -5.72 5.77 0.41
N MET A 389 -4.76 6.67 0.20
CA MET A 389 -5.01 8.09 -0.11
C MET A 389 -5.59 8.35 -1.51
N SER A 390 -5.76 7.34 -2.36
CA SER A 390 -6.46 7.50 -3.64
C SER A 390 -7.98 7.59 -3.44
N MET A 391 -8.44 7.36 -2.21
CA MET A 391 -9.82 7.56 -1.74
C MET A 391 -9.78 8.32 -0.41
N MET A 392 -10.14 9.61 -0.42
CA MET A 392 -10.16 10.44 0.79
C MET A 392 -11.51 11.12 0.98
N GLY A 393 -11.82 11.44 2.23
CA GLY A 393 -12.98 12.22 2.62
C GLY A 393 -12.72 13.71 2.43
N HIS A 394 -13.67 14.41 1.81
CA HIS A 394 -13.68 15.85 1.61
C HIS A 394 -15.00 16.44 2.12
N ARG A 395 -14.98 17.75 2.41
CA ARG A 395 -16.16 18.57 2.63
C ARG A 395 -16.63 19.15 1.30
N ALA A 396 -17.91 18.99 0.98
CA ALA A 396 -18.51 19.55 -0.22
C ALA A 396 -18.57 21.09 -0.11
N HIS A 397 -18.04 21.77 -1.11
CA HIS A 397 -18.22 23.21 -1.29
C HIS A 397 -18.96 23.44 -2.60
N LEU A 398 -20.16 23.99 -2.53
CA LEU A 398 -21.04 24.10 -3.69
C LEU A 398 -20.61 25.27 -4.56
N MET A 399 -20.37 25.02 -5.84
CA MET A 399 -19.85 26.03 -6.77
C MET A 399 -20.53 25.97 -8.15
N PRO A 400 -20.59 27.11 -8.86
CA PRO A 400 -21.09 27.14 -10.24
C PRO A 400 -20.09 26.49 -11.21
N GLY A 401 -20.61 26.01 -12.34
CA GLY A 401 -19.87 25.26 -13.36
C GLY A 401 -20.18 23.77 -13.30
N SER A 402 -19.49 22.98 -14.14
CA SER A 402 -19.75 21.54 -14.31
C SER A 402 -18.59 20.65 -13.87
N THR A 403 -17.45 21.23 -13.49
CA THR A 403 -16.24 20.50 -13.08
C THR A 403 -16.14 20.38 -11.57
N PHE A 404 -15.52 19.29 -11.10
CA PHE A 404 -15.07 19.22 -9.72
C PHE A 404 -13.84 20.13 -9.54
N ARG A 405 -13.75 20.82 -8.41
CA ARG A 405 -12.57 21.62 -8.09
C ARG A 405 -11.82 21.05 -6.89
N LEU A 406 -10.50 20.96 -6.99
CA LEU A 406 -9.66 20.52 -5.89
C LEU A 406 -8.47 21.44 -5.69
N ASN A 407 -8.00 21.46 -4.45
CA ASN A 407 -6.76 22.15 -4.10
C ASN A 407 -5.55 21.43 -4.71
N LEU A 408 -4.61 22.21 -5.26
CA LEU A 408 -3.39 21.69 -5.89
C LEU A 408 -2.51 20.83 -4.95
N CYS A 409 -2.50 21.09 -3.64
CA CYS A 409 -1.71 20.31 -2.69
C CYS A 409 -2.15 18.83 -2.64
N VAL A 410 -3.40 18.53 -3.01
CA VAL A 410 -4.02 17.21 -2.94
C VAL A 410 -3.94 16.46 -4.29
N THR A 411 -3.39 17.09 -5.34
CA THR A 411 -3.21 16.44 -6.65
C THR A 411 -2.26 15.25 -6.58
N THR A 412 -1.22 15.36 -5.74
CA THR A 412 -0.18 14.35 -5.58
C THR A 412 -0.72 12.99 -5.12
N PRO A 413 -1.46 12.86 -3.99
CA PRO A 413 -2.00 11.56 -3.57
C PRO A 413 -3.01 10.99 -4.57
N TYR A 414 -3.71 11.81 -5.36
CA TYR A 414 -4.55 11.26 -6.44
C TYR A 414 -3.76 10.88 -7.69
N ASN A 415 -2.48 11.28 -7.76
CA ASN A 415 -1.67 11.27 -8.98
C ASN A 415 -2.43 11.90 -10.16
N ALA A 416 -3.16 12.97 -9.87
CA ALA A 416 -4.08 13.62 -10.78
C ALA A 416 -3.42 14.82 -11.46
N ASP A 417 -3.73 15.01 -12.73
CA ASP A 417 -3.44 16.22 -13.49
C ASP A 417 -4.75 16.89 -13.94
N PHE A 418 -4.64 18.00 -14.66
CA PHE A 418 -5.79 18.83 -15.06
C PHE A 418 -5.92 18.91 -16.58
N ASP A 419 -5.51 17.87 -17.31
CA ASP A 419 -5.52 17.81 -18.78
C ASP A 419 -6.78 17.14 -19.36
N GLY A 420 -7.74 16.77 -18.50
CA GLY A 420 -8.96 16.05 -18.88
C GLY A 420 -9.32 14.92 -17.92
N ASP A 421 -8.52 14.70 -16.88
CA ASP A 421 -8.76 13.74 -15.82
C ASP A 421 -10.17 13.85 -15.21
N GLU A 422 -10.77 12.70 -14.95
CA GLU A 422 -12.08 12.56 -14.32
C GLU A 422 -11.96 11.85 -12.98
N MET A 423 -12.68 12.35 -11.98
CA MET A 423 -12.72 11.74 -10.65
C MET A 423 -14.15 11.43 -10.24
N ASN A 424 -14.30 10.41 -9.39
CA ASN A 424 -15.59 10.00 -8.86
C ASN A 424 -15.80 10.59 -7.46
N LEU A 425 -17.04 10.92 -7.17
CA LEU A 425 -17.51 11.39 -5.87
C LEU A 425 -18.58 10.43 -5.37
N HIS A 426 -18.50 10.01 -4.11
CA HIS A 426 -19.45 9.13 -3.45
C HIS A 426 -20.01 9.78 -2.18
N VAL A 427 -21.34 9.78 -2.01
CA VAL A 427 -21.98 10.38 -0.84
C VAL A 427 -22.35 9.29 0.19
N PRO A 428 -21.75 9.30 1.40
CA PRO A 428 -22.10 8.35 2.44
C PRO A 428 -23.56 8.56 2.88
N GLN A 429 -24.34 7.49 2.89
CA GLN A 429 -25.80 7.57 3.14
C GLN A 429 -26.16 7.42 4.62
N SER A 430 -25.36 6.70 5.42
CA SER A 430 -25.62 6.51 6.84
C SER A 430 -24.82 7.48 7.71
N GLN A 431 -25.35 7.81 8.89
CA GLN A 431 -24.64 8.66 9.86
C GLN A 431 -23.35 8.00 10.35
N SER A 432 -23.34 6.68 10.53
CA SER A 432 -22.14 5.93 10.92
C SER A 432 -21.05 5.99 9.85
N ALA A 433 -21.41 5.80 8.57
CA ALA A 433 -20.45 5.92 7.47
C ALA A 433 -19.93 7.37 7.35
N ARG A 434 -20.80 8.36 7.57
CA ARG A 434 -20.38 9.77 7.60
C ARG A 434 -19.36 10.05 8.72
N ALA A 435 -19.56 9.46 9.90
CA ALA A 435 -18.62 9.57 11.02
C ALA A 435 -17.29 8.85 10.71
N GLU A 436 -17.33 7.66 10.11
CA GLU A 436 -16.16 6.91 9.68
C GLU A 436 -15.29 7.73 8.70
N VAL A 437 -15.92 8.32 7.68
CA VAL A 437 -15.22 9.17 6.70
C VAL A 437 -14.64 10.41 7.38
N LYS A 438 -15.40 11.04 8.30
CA LYS A 438 -14.96 12.24 9.03
C LYS A 438 -13.71 12.01 9.87
N HIS A 439 -13.69 10.91 10.62
CA HIS A 439 -12.65 10.68 11.63
C HIS A 439 -11.46 9.87 11.10
N ILE A 440 -11.66 9.02 10.08
CA ILE A 440 -10.60 8.16 9.55
C ILE A 440 -10.09 8.68 8.20
N MET A 441 -11.00 8.90 7.24
CA MET A 441 -10.62 9.10 5.83
C MET A 441 -10.41 10.55 5.41
N LEU A 442 -10.77 11.53 6.24
CA LEU A 442 -10.68 12.94 5.90
C LEU A 442 -9.25 13.33 5.51
N VAL A 443 -9.09 14.21 4.51
CA VAL A 443 -7.78 14.63 3.99
C VAL A 443 -6.75 15.01 5.06
N PRO A 444 -7.06 15.80 6.12
CA PRO A 444 -6.08 16.15 7.14
C PRO A 444 -5.51 14.93 7.88
N ASN A 445 -6.29 13.84 8.00
CA ASN A 445 -5.86 12.59 8.60
C ASN A 445 -5.00 11.73 7.69
N GLN A 446 -4.88 12.10 6.41
CA GLN A 446 -4.15 11.38 5.37
C GLN A 446 -2.94 12.18 4.84
N ILE A 447 -2.52 13.26 5.53
CA ILE A 447 -1.37 14.09 5.11
C ILE A 447 -0.07 13.28 5.16
N ILE A 448 0.14 12.47 6.19
CA ILE A 448 1.31 11.60 6.34
C ILE A 448 0.96 10.20 5.85
N THR A 449 1.84 9.61 5.04
CA THR A 449 1.67 8.23 4.55
C THR A 449 2.36 7.23 5.48
N PRO A 450 1.71 6.09 5.83
CA PRO A 450 2.34 5.02 6.59
C PRO A 450 3.36 4.23 5.75
N GLN A 451 3.45 4.48 4.44
CA GLN A 451 4.38 3.80 3.54
C GLN A 451 5.84 4.20 3.75
N SER A 452 6.07 5.48 4.05
CA SER A 452 7.42 6.07 4.14
C SER A 452 7.52 7.14 5.21
N ASN A 453 6.54 7.20 6.11
CA ASN A 453 6.57 7.97 7.36
C ASN A 453 6.86 9.47 7.08
N LYS A 454 6.35 9.97 5.97
CA LYS A 454 6.56 11.34 5.47
C LYS A 454 5.27 11.93 4.90
N PRO A 455 5.15 13.26 4.83
CA PRO A 455 4.00 13.89 4.20
C PRO A 455 3.91 13.57 2.72
N ILE A 456 2.76 13.06 2.28
CA ILE A 456 2.43 12.92 0.85
C ILE A 456 1.77 14.19 0.30
N ILE A 457 1.02 14.91 1.15
CA ILE A 457 0.40 16.20 0.84
C ILE A 457 1.38 17.30 1.24
N GLY A 458 1.69 18.19 0.31
CA GLY A 458 2.57 19.33 0.52
C GLY A 458 2.43 20.36 -0.59
N LEU A 459 3.16 21.47 -0.49
CA LEU A 459 3.14 22.50 -1.54
C LEU A 459 3.79 22.00 -2.82
N VAL A 460 3.15 22.30 -3.95
CA VAL A 460 3.60 21.90 -5.29
C VAL A 460 3.53 23.09 -6.25
N GLN A 461 4.21 22.97 -7.39
CA GLN A 461 4.14 23.90 -8.52
C GLN A 461 4.39 25.37 -8.09
N ASP A 462 3.45 26.27 -8.41
CA ASP A 462 3.59 27.72 -8.25
C ASP A 462 3.75 28.14 -6.79
N ALA A 463 2.99 27.54 -5.88
CA ALA A 463 3.09 27.84 -4.45
C ALA A 463 4.49 27.52 -3.91
N LEU A 464 5.10 26.42 -4.38
CA LEU A 464 6.44 26.02 -3.96
C LEU A 464 7.51 26.96 -4.54
N LEU A 465 7.39 27.30 -5.82
CA LEU A 465 8.27 28.27 -6.48
C LEU A 465 8.21 29.63 -5.77
N ALA A 466 7.01 30.10 -5.47
CA ALA A 466 6.81 31.38 -4.86
C ALA A 466 7.27 31.41 -3.38
N CYS A 467 7.18 30.29 -2.64
CA CYS A 467 7.81 30.19 -1.32
C CYS A 467 9.32 30.46 -1.39
N ARG A 468 10.02 29.84 -2.35
CA ARG A 468 11.45 30.10 -2.58
C ARG A 468 11.70 31.56 -2.90
N LEU A 469 11.00 32.07 -3.92
CA LEU A 469 11.21 33.41 -4.42
C LEU A 469 10.91 34.47 -3.36
N MET A 470 9.90 34.25 -2.51
CA MET A 470 9.50 35.16 -1.43
C MET A 470 10.52 35.15 -0.28
N THR A 471 11.15 34.00 -0.01
CA THR A 471 12.09 33.84 1.10
C THR A 471 13.54 34.19 0.77
N LEU A 472 13.84 34.61 -0.47
CA LEU A 472 15.16 35.16 -0.83
C LEU A 472 15.50 36.40 0.01
N ARG A 473 16.79 36.61 0.33
CA ARG A 473 17.26 37.78 1.11
C ARG A 473 16.93 39.10 0.45
N ASP A 474 16.98 39.15 -0.88
CA ASP A 474 16.79 40.37 -1.68
C ASP A 474 15.31 40.76 -1.86
N THR A 475 14.38 39.94 -1.36
CA THR A 475 12.95 40.20 -1.50
C THR A 475 12.44 41.09 -0.38
N PHE A 476 12.20 42.35 -0.72
CA PHE A 476 11.62 43.35 0.16
C PHE A 476 10.23 43.78 -0.31
N LEU A 477 9.35 44.04 0.65
CA LEU A 477 7.96 44.41 0.44
C LEU A 477 7.69 45.76 1.09
N THR A 478 6.94 46.59 0.36
CA THR A 478 6.44 47.87 0.85
C THR A 478 5.28 47.65 1.82
N ARG A 479 5.02 48.64 2.69
CA ARG A 479 3.91 48.59 3.66
C ARG A 479 2.57 48.23 3.01
N ASN A 480 2.26 48.80 1.84
CA ASN A 480 1.00 48.56 1.14
C ASN A 480 0.88 47.11 0.66
N GLN A 481 1.97 46.55 0.11
CA GLN A 481 1.99 45.15 -0.31
C GLN A 481 1.82 44.21 0.88
N VAL A 482 2.51 44.48 2.00
CA VAL A 482 2.37 43.68 3.22
C VAL A 482 0.95 43.74 3.76
N MET A 483 0.32 44.91 3.82
CA MET A 483 -1.07 45.06 4.25
C MET A 483 -2.04 44.27 3.37
N ASN A 484 -1.85 44.30 2.04
CA ASN A 484 -2.68 43.50 1.13
C ASN A 484 -2.50 41.99 1.38
N LEU A 485 -1.26 41.53 1.60
CA LEU A 485 -1.00 40.12 1.92
C LEU A 485 -1.58 39.71 3.27
N MET A 486 -1.56 40.62 4.26
CA MET A 486 -2.16 40.38 5.57
C MET A 486 -3.68 40.14 5.50
N MET A 487 -4.38 40.72 4.53
CA MET A 487 -5.83 40.48 4.35
C MET A 487 -6.16 39.01 4.02
N TRP A 488 -5.21 38.28 3.44
CA TRP A 488 -5.37 36.86 3.10
C TRP A 488 -5.03 35.93 4.28
N ILE A 489 -4.46 36.45 5.36
CA ILE A 489 -4.15 35.67 6.56
C ILE A 489 -5.44 35.53 7.38
N LYS A 490 -5.90 34.29 7.58
CA LYS A 490 -7.13 33.99 8.35
C LYS A 490 -7.04 34.33 9.85
N LYS A 491 -5.83 34.45 10.40
CA LYS A 491 -5.62 34.74 11.84
C LYS A 491 -6.14 36.16 12.15
N ARG A 492 -7.06 36.28 13.12
CA ARG A 492 -7.74 37.56 13.44
C ARG A 492 -6.80 38.59 14.09
N ASP A 493 -5.80 38.13 14.86
CA ASP A 493 -4.91 38.99 15.65
C ASP A 493 -3.49 39.05 15.08
N VAL A 494 -3.35 39.36 13.78
CA VAL A 494 -2.01 39.52 13.18
C VAL A 494 -1.52 40.93 13.41
N ILE A 495 -0.55 41.07 14.31
CA ILE A 495 0.15 42.33 14.54
C ILE A 495 1.24 42.48 13.49
N LEU A 496 1.25 43.61 12.78
CA LEU A 496 2.31 43.93 11.83
C LEU A 496 3.63 44.14 12.61
N PRO A 497 4.68 43.33 12.36
CA PRO A 497 5.96 43.45 13.04
C PRO A 497 6.69 44.72 12.59
N PRO A 498 7.68 45.19 13.37
CA PRO A 498 8.54 46.27 12.92
C PRO A 498 9.26 45.89 11.60
N PRO A 499 9.38 46.83 10.64
CA PRO A 499 10.06 46.56 9.38
C PRO A 499 11.53 46.21 9.61
N CYS A 500 12.08 45.29 8.80
CA CYS A 500 13.50 44.95 8.89
C CYS A 500 14.41 46.14 8.54
N ILE A 501 13.96 47.02 7.66
CA ILE A 501 14.66 48.25 7.27
C ILE A 501 13.74 49.43 7.59
N LEU A 502 14.20 50.32 8.47
CA LEU A 502 13.44 51.53 8.85
C LEU A 502 13.77 52.74 7.95
N LYS A 503 15.03 52.87 7.51
CA LYS A 503 15.53 53.97 6.68
C LYS A 503 16.31 53.38 5.49
N PRO A 504 16.24 53.97 4.28
CA PRO A 504 15.55 55.21 3.91
C PRO A 504 14.02 55.07 3.76
N GLN A 505 13.53 53.85 3.52
CA GLN A 505 12.10 53.53 3.44
C GLN A 505 11.79 52.33 4.34
N GLN A 506 10.57 52.28 4.89
CA GLN A 506 10.09 51.13 5.65
C GLN A 506 9.87 49.93 4.72
N LEU A 507 10.69 48.91 4.87
CA LEU A 507 10.62 47.66 4.09
C LEU A 507 10.59 46.45 5.03
N TRP A 508 9.77 45.48 4.66
CA TRP A 508 9.69 44.17 5.30
C TRP A 508 10.32 43.13 4.41
N SER A 509 11.01 42.16 5.00
CA SER A 509 11.52 41.01 4.25
C SER A 509 10.37 40.03 3.98
N GLY A 510 10.40 39.33 2.84
CA GLY A 510 9.46 38.24 2.59
C GLY A 510 9.48 37.14 3.67
N LYS A 511 10.65 36.90 4.31
CA LYS A 511 10.74 35.99 5.48
C LYS A 511 9.92 36.47 6.69
N GLN A 512 9.88 37.79 6.93
CA GLN A 512 9.07 38.36 8.00
C GLN A 512 7.58 38.19 7.73
N VAL A 513 7.16 38.37 6.47
CA VAL A 513 5.76 38.16 6.07
C VAL A 513 5.36 36.69 6.19
N PHE A 514 6.24 35.77 5.79
CA PHE A 514 6.02 34.33 5.96
C PHE A 514 5.88 33.94 7.44
N SER A 515 6.60 34.63 8.33
CA SER A 515 6.53 34.41 9.78
C SER A 515 5.21 34.85 10.42
N LEU A 516 4.33 35.59 9.73
CA LEU A 516 3.07 36.09 10.30
C LEU A 516 2.03 35.00 10.51
N PHE A 517 2.06 33.97 9.67
CA PHE A 517 1.09 32.88 9.68
C PHE A 517 1.69 31.53 10.06
N LEU A 518 3.02 31.45 10.23
CA LEU A 518 3.67 30.26 10.78
C LEU A 518 3.16 29.98 12.21
N PRO A 519 2.84 28.72 12.54
CA PRO A 519 2.55 28.33 13.92
C PRO A 519 3.82 28.43 14.77
N GLU A 520 3.66 28.45 16.09
CA GLU A 520 4.77 28.49 17.05
C GLU A 520 5.49 27.14 17.04
N ILE A 521 6.45 27.00 16.12
CA ILE A 521 7.25 25.78 15.93
C ILE A 521 8.74 26.09 15.90
N ASN A 522 9.52 25.04 16.14
CA ASN A 522 10.97 25.02 16.01
C ASN A 522 11.38 24.07 14.91
N HIS A 523 12.24 24.56 14.02
CA HIS A 523 12.77 23.77 12.93
C HIS A 523 14.18 24.20 12.59
N ASP A 524 15.07 23.21 12.49
CA ASP A 524 16.41 23.32 11.95
C ASP A 524 16.53 22.41 10.73
N GLY A 525 16.73 23.03 9.58
CA GLY A 525 16.78 22.34 8.30
C GLY A 525 17.84 22.90 7.37
N TYR A 526 17.96 22.25 6.23
CA TYR A 526 18.86 22.64 5.15
C TYR A 526 18.07 22.65 3.85
N SER A 527 18.27 23.69 3.05
CA SER A 527 17.82 23.76 1.67
C SER A 527 18.66 22.82 0.78
N SER A 528 18.30 22.70 -0.48
CA SER A 528 18.98 21.88 -1.49
C SER A 528 20.38 22.45 -1.82
N ASP A 529 21.33 21.56 -2.14
CA ASP A 529 22.72 21.89 -2.55
C ASP A 529 23.50 22.76 -1.52
N VAL A 530 23.51 22.37 -0.23
CA VAL A 530 24.27 23.04 0.83
C VAL A 530 25.75 22.68 0.76
N LYS A 531 26.60 23.71 0.56
CA LYS A 531 28.06 23.59 0.63
C LYS A 531 28.60 23.96 2.02
N ASP A 532 27.99 24.95 2.66
CA ASP A 532 28.38 25.47 3.98
C ASP A 532 27.34 25.13 5.05
N LYS A 533 27.77 24.44 6.11
CA LYS A 533 26.93 24.00 7.24
C LYS A 533 27.04 24.93 8.46
N SER A 534 27.69 26.10 8.31
CA SER A 534 27.80 27.09 9.38
C SER A 534 26.43 27.59 9.88
N TRP A 535 26.42 28.22 11.07
CA TRP A 535 25.19 28.84 11.61
C TRP A 535 24.71 30.03 10.76
N LEU A 536 25.65 30.75 10.13
CA LEU A 536 25.37 31.89 9.26
C LEU A 536 25.89 31.61 7.85
N SER A 537 25.18 30.73 7.14
CA SER A 537 25.51 30.39 5.76
C SER A 537 25.57 31.64 4.89
N TYR A 538 26.66 31.83 4.15
CA TYR A 538 26.78 32.92 3.18
C TYR A 538 25.70 32.81 2.09
N ASP A 539 25.41 31.58 1.64
CA ASP A 539 24.38 31.21 0.65
C ASP A 539 22.91 31.25 1.14
N ASP A 540 22.65 31.54 2.43
CA ASP A 540 21.31 31.47 3.03
C ASP A 540 20.59 30.12 2.91
N LYS A 541 21.33 29.01 2.95
CA LYS A 541 20.76 27.66 2.75
C LYS A 541 20.41 26.91 4.03
N ARG A 542 20.84 27.38 5.21
CA ARG A 542 20.44 26.79 6.49
C ARG A 542 19.13 27.44 6.95
N VAL A 543 18.09 26.64 7.09
CA VAL A 543 16.75 27.10 7.47
C VAL A 543 16.60 27.00 8.98
N ILE A 544 16.35 28.14 9.61
CA ILE A 544 16.25 28.26 11.07
C ILE A 544 14.93 28.96 11.39
N ILE A 545 14.02 28.21 12.00
CA ILE A 545 12.74 28.73 12.52
C ILE A 545 12.74 28.57 14.04
N ARG A 546 12.41 29.65 14.72
CA ARG A 546 12.36 29.72 16.18
C ARG A 546 11.09 30.44 16.61
N ASN A 547 10.29 29.79 17.46
CA ASN A 547 9.01 30.32 17.92
C ASN A 547 8.14 30.88 16.76
N GLY A 548 8.02 30.10 15.68
CA GLY A 548 7.26 30.50 14.48
C GLY A 548 7.86 31.61 13.63
N LYS A 549 9.08 32.08 13.93
CA LYS A 549 9.78 33.12 13.15
C LYS A 549 10.88 32.52 12.29
N LEU A 550 10.81 32.77 10.98
CA LEU A 550 11.84 32.39 10.02
C LEU A 550 13.00 33.40 10.09
N LEU A 551 14.08 32.99 10.74
CA LEU A 551 15.26 33.85 10.98
C LEU A 551 16.22 33.83 9.80
N ALA A 552 16.52 32.65 9.28
CA ALA A 552 17.47 32.45 8.18
C ALA A 552 17.01 31.30 7.29
N GLY A 553 17.47 31.30 6.04
CA GLY A 553 17.24 30.20 5.11
C GLY A 553 16.19 30.46 4.04
N ILE A 554 16.37 29.81 2.90
CA ILE A 554 15.43 29.79 1.78
C ILE A 554 14.52 28.56 1.89
N LEU A 555 13.22 28.77 1.70
CA LEU A 555 12.24 27.70 1.69
C LEU A 555 12.16 27.04 0.30
N ASP A 556 12.20 25.72 0.26
CA ASP A 556 12.27 24.89 -0.94
C ASP A 556 11.49 23.58 -0.75
N SER A 557 11.55 22.69 -1.76
CA SER A 557 10.92 21.37 -1.69
C SER A 557 11.29 20.57 -0.43
N ARG A 558 12.54 20.68 0.03
CA ARG A 558 13.03 19.95 1.21
C ARG A 558 12.40 20.42 2.51
N THR A 559 12.00 21.69 2.58
CA THR A 559 11.48 22.30 3.79
C THR A 559 9.96 22.37 3.83
N VAL A 560 9.27 22.71 2.73
CA VAL A 560 7.82 22.97 2.74
C VAL A 560 7.01 21.96 1.91
N ALA A 561 7.66 21.11 1.11
CA ALA A 561 6.97 20.07 0.35
C ALA A 561 6.95 18.72 1.10
N ARG A 562 7.17 17.63 0.37
CA ARG A 562 6.88 16.24 0.75
C ARG A 562 8.06 15.49 1.39
N SER A 563 9.03 16.23 1.91
CA SER A 563 10.25 15.66 2.48
C SER A 563 10.06 15.24 3.93
N GLU A 564 10.87 14.29 4.38
CA GLU A 564 11.00 13.98 5.80
C GLU A 564 11.46 15.22 6.58
N LYS A 565 10.97 15.37 7.81
CA LYS A 565 11.20 16.54 8.66
C LYS A 565 10.81 17.88 8.02
N SER A 566 9.96 17.89 6.99
CA SER A 566 9.40 19.14 6.46
C SER A 566 8.57 19.87 7.51
N LEU A 567 8.28 21.15 7.30
CA LEU A 567 7.46 21.95 8.20
C LEU A 567 6.09 21.32 8.44
N VAL A 568 5.47 20.76 7.39
CA VAL A 568 4.18 20.07 7.50
C VAL A 568 4.28 18.87 8.44
N HIS A 569 5.35 18.07 8.32
CA HIS A 569 5.60 16.94 9.20
C HIS A 569 5.77 17.38 10.66
N VAL A 570 6.60 18.41 10.88
CA VAL A 570 6.89 18.96 12.21
C VAL A 570 5.64 19.53 12.87
N ILE A 571 4.78 20.22 12.11
CA ILE A 571 3.52 20.78 12.63
C ILE A 571 2.58 19.68 13.09
N ILE A 572 2.41 18.61 12.31
CA ILE A 572 1.52 17.50 12.67
C ILE A 572 1.98 16.82 13.96
N ASN A 573 3.28 16.56 14.10
CA ASN A 573 3.80 15.82 15.24
C ASN A 573 3.99 16.68 16.50
N SER A 574 4.02 18.02 16.36
CA SER A 574 4.14 18.93 17.52
C SER A 574 2.80 19.50 17.97
N TRP A 575 1.84 19.60 17.05
CA TRP A 575 0.53 20.18 17.28
C TRP A 575 -0.55 19.20 16.82
N ASP A 576 -1.29 19.55 15.77
CA ASP A 576 -2.40 18.75 15.26
C ASP A 576 -2.54 18.87 13.73
N LYS A 577 -3.25 17.92 13.14
CA LYS A 577 -3.51 17.77 11.72
C LYS A 577 -4.36 18.92 11.17
N ASP A 578 -5.27 19.48 11.97
CA ASP A 578 -6.09 20.64 11.59
C ASP A 578 -5.24 21.92 11.46
N ILE A 579 -4.22 22.11 12.30
CA ILE A 579 -3.29 23.25 12.20
C ILE A 579 -2.43 23.10 10.95
N ALA A 580 -2.00 21.87 10.63
CA ALA A 580 -1.27 21.59 9.39
C ALA A 580 -2.12 21.88 8.14
N ARG A 581 -3.41 21.53 8.16
CA ARG A 581 -4.37 21.89 7.11
C ARG A 581 -4.42 23.41 6.92
N ASP A 582 -4.62 24.14 8.02
CA ASP A 582 -4.75 25.59 7.96
C ASP A 582 -3.44 26.26 7.51
N PHE A 583 -2.29 25.72 7.91
CA PHE A 583 -0.98 26.16 7.42
C PHE A 583 -0.83 25.98 5.90
N LEU A 584 -1.16 24.81 5.36
CA LEU A 584 -1.08 24.55 3.92
C LEU A 584 -1.98 25.51 3.12
N ASN A 585 -3.23 25.67 3.58
CA ASN A 585 -4.20 26.59 2.98
C ASN A 585 -3.71 28.04 2.99
N GLN A 586 -3.26 28.53 4.15
CA GLN A 586 -2.82 29.92 4.30
C GLN A 586 -1.56 30.18 3.50
N THR A 587 -0.61 29.25 3.50
CA THR A 587 0.63 29.39 2.73
C THR A 587 0.31 29.52 1.25
N GLN A 588 -0.53 28.65 0.72
CA GLN A 588 -0.92 28.68 -0.69
C GLN A 588 -1.63 29.99 -1.06
N LEU A 589 -2.59 30.45 -0.24
CA LEU A 589 -3.30 31.70 -0.49
C LEU A 589 -2.36 32.91 -0.49
N VAL A 590 -1.55 33.10 0.55
CA VAL A 590 -0.67 34.27 0.69
C VAL A 590 0.40 34.29 -0.42
N VAL A 591 1.02 33.14 -0.66
CA VAL A 591 2.15 33.02 -1.59
C VAL A 591 1.68 33.14 -3.04
N ASN A 592 0.50 32.60 -3.40
CA ASN A 592 -0.04 32.75 -4.74
C ASN A 592 -0.46 34.20 -5.04
N ASN A 593 -1.12 34.87 -4.10
CA ASN A 593 -1.48 36.29 -4.26
C ASN A 593 -0.22 37.19 -4.39
N TRP A 594 0.84 36.86 -3.66
CA TRP A 594 2.13 37.54 -3.82
C TRP A 594 2.74 37.26 -5.19
N LEU A 595 2.71 36.01 -5.65
CA LEU A 595 3.23 35.62 -6.96
C LEU A 595 2.47 36.30 -8.10
N GLU A 596 1.15 36.44 -7.99
CA GLU A 596 0.31 37.17 -8.94
C GLU A 596 0.76 38.64 -9.07
N SER A 597 1.07 39.28 -7.94
CA SER A 597 1.56 40.67 -7.93
C SER A 597 2.97 40.82 -8.52
N ARG A 598 3.82 39.79 -8.37
CA ARG A 598 5.20 39.79 -8.88
C ARG A 598 5.29 39.40 -10.35
N GLY A 599 4.48 38.43 -10.76
CA GLY A 599 4.60 37.70 -12.02
C GLY A 599 5.76 36.69 -12.03
N PHE A 600 5.59 35.59 -12.75
CA PHE A 600 6.65 34.66 -13.09
C PHE A 600 6.41 34.07 -14.47
N SER A 601 7.44 33.99 -15.30
CA SER A 601 7.36 33.43 -16.64
C SER A 601 8.68 32.80 -17.02
N ILE A 602 8.62 31.80 -17.88
CA ILE A 602 9.79 31.22 -18.57
C ILE A 602 9.71 31.58 -20.05
N GLY A 603 10.83 32.02 -20.62
CA GLY A 603 10.94 32.33 -22.04
C GLY A 603 12.04 31.52 -22.71
N ILE A 604 12.17 31.65 -24.03
CA ILE A 604 13.25 30.98 -24.77
C ILE A 604 14.63 31.50 -24.36
N ILE A 605 14.72 32.75 -23.89
CA ILE A 605 15.97 33.36 -23.41
C ILE A 605 16.53 32.68 -22.16
N ASP A 606 15.67 32.11 -21.32
CA ASP A 606 16.09 31.30 -20.16
C ASP A 606 16.70 29.97 -20.60
N CYS A 607 16.38 29.52 -21.81
CA CYS A 607 16.88 28.32 -22.47
C CYS A 607 18.05 28.62 -23.43
N ILE A 608 18.77 29.73 -23.25
CA ILE A 608 19.97 30.05 -24.03
C ILE A 608 21.17 30.17 -23.08
N ALA A 609 22.21 29.37 -23.36
CA ALA A 609 23.49 29.42 -22.65
C ALA A 609 24.39 30.53 -23.23
N SER A 610 25.40 30.96 -22.45
CA SER A 610 26.41 31.90 -22.96
C SER A 610 27.30 31.22 -24.00
N GLU A 611 27.81 31.97 -24.99
CA GLU A 611 28.74 31.45 -26.00
C GLU A 611 30.00 30.85 -25.36
N LYS A 612 30.50 31.47 -24.28
CA LYS A 612 31.64 30.94 -23.51
C LYS A 612 31.36 29.55 -22.95
N THR A 613 30.14 29.31 -22.52
CA THR A 613 29.72 28.00 -22.01
C THR A 613 29.52 27.00 -23.13
N LEU A 614 28.97 27.40 -24.26
CA LEU A 614 28.84 26.53 -25.43
C LEU A 614 30.21 26.08 -25.96
N ILE A 615 31.20 26.98 -26.02
CA ILE A 615 32.59 26.63 -26.40
C ILE A 615 33.18 25.61 -25.43
N LYS A 616 32.99 25.79 -24.11
CA LYS A 616 33.44 24.80 -23.12
C LYS A 616 32.74 23.46 -23.28
N VAL A 617 31.44 23.46 -23.59
CA VAL A 617 30.69 22.22 -23.83
C VAL A 617 31.20 21.51 -25.09
N SER A 618 31.48 22.24 -26.18
CA SER A 618 32.06 21.65 -27.39
C SER A 618 33.47 21.12 -27.15
N GLU A 619 34.33 21.82 -26.40
CA GLU A 619 35.66 21.33 -26.03
C GLU A 619 35.58 20.01 -25.24
N ILE A 620 34.63 19.88 -24.31
CA ILE A 620 34.46 18.63 -23.54
C ILE A 620 33.89 17.52 -24.45
N LEU A 621 33.05 17.87 -25.42
CA LEU A 621 32.53 16.91 -26.37
C LEU A 621 33.62 16.38 -27.31
N ASP A 622 34.51 17.25 -27.79
CA ASP A 622 35.65 16.84 -28.62
C ASP A 622 36.57 15.90 -27.83
N ASN A 623 36.84 16.22 -26.56
CA ASN A 623 37.55 15.32 -25.65
C ASN A 623 36.85 13.97 -25.46
N LEU A 624 35.51 13.93 -25.46
CA LEU A 624 34.75 12.68 -25.40
C LEU A 624 34.91 11.87 -26.70
N LYS A 625 34.81 12.51 -27.87
CA LYS A 625 35.01 11.87 -29.18
C LYS A 625 36.41 11.25 -29.27
N GLU A 626 37.45 11.99 -28.90
CA GLU A 626 38.84 11.49 -28.87
C GLU A 626 39.01 10.28 -27.94
N LYS A 627 38.40 10.31 -26.75
CA LYS A 627 38.44 9.18 -25.82
C LYS A 627 37.78 7.94 -26.41
N VAL A 628 36.61 8.08 -27.02
CA VAL A 628 35.89 6.95 -27.62
C VAL A 628 36.67 6.38 -28.81
N ASP A 629 37.32 7.23 -29.61
CA ASP A 629 38.20 6.77 -30.69
C ASP A 629 39.41 5.99 -30.16
N ASN A 630 40.02 6.45 -29.06
CA ASN A 630 41.12 5.72 -28.42
C ASN A 630 40.68 4.38 -27.84
N ILE A 631 39.50 4.32 -27.21
CA ILE A 631 38.91 3.06 -26.73
C ILE A 631 38.63 2.13 -27.91
N THR A 632 38.11 2.66 -29.01
CA THR A 632 37.83 1.89 -30.24
C THR A 632 39.11 1.31 -30.85
N ARG A 633 40.19 2.10 -30.94
CA ARG A 633 41.50 1.63 -31.39
C ARG A 633 42.08 0.56 -30.45
N SER A 634 41.91 0.72 -29.14
CA SER A 634 42.38 -0.24 -28.13
C SER A 634 41.62 -1.56 -28.23
N ALA A 635 40.31 -1.51 -28.47
CA ALA A 635 39.48 -2.69 -28.70
C ALA A 635 39.85 -3.41 -30.01
N LEU A 636 40.07 -2.67 -31.10
CA LEU A 636 40.48 -3.24 -32.39
C LEU A 636 41.90 -3.84 -32.38
N SER A 637 42.81 -3.25 -31.60
CA SER A 637 44.17 -3.78 -31.41
C SER A 637 44.25 -4.94 -30.41
N GLY A 638 43.14 -5.28 -29.73
CA GLY A 638 43.10 -6.33 -28.72
C GLY A 638 43.86 -6.00 -27.43
N THR A 639 44.22 -4.74 -27.22
CA THR A 639 44.97 -4.28 -26.04
C THR A 639 44.05 -3.91 -24.86
N MET A 640 42.75 -3.80 -25.11
CA MET A 640 41.75 -3.48 -24.10
C MET A 640 41.58 -4.63 -23.08
N THR A 641 41.63 -4.29 -21.79
CA THR A 641 41.40 -5.25 -20.71
C THR A 641 39.91 -5.57 -20.58
N ILE A 642 39.61 -6.87 -20.55
CA ILE A 642 38.24 -7.36 -20.36
C ILE A 642 37.88 -7.24 -18.87
N GLN A 643 36.73 -6.65 -18.57
CA GLN A 643 36.24 -6.60 -17.20
C GLN A 643 35.77 -7.98 -16.73
N PRO A 644 35.97 -8.36 -15.45
CA PRO A 644 35.57 -9.67 -14.95
C PRO A 644 34.09 -9.97 -15.23
N GLY A 645 33.81 -11.12 -15.85
CA GLY A 645 32.44 -11.57 -16.15
C GLY A 645 31.80 -10.97 -17.41
N MET A 646 32.53 -10.15 -18.17
CA MET A 646 32.04 -9.54 -19.41
C MET A 646 32.79 -10.03 -20.64
N THR A 647 32.15 -9.96 -21.80
CA THR A 647 32.86 -10.10 -23.08
C THR A 647 33.65 -8.84 -23.41
N LEU A 648 34.61 -8.93 -24.34
CA LEU A 648 35.35 -7.76 -24.84
C LEU A 648 34.39 -6.68 -25.38
N LYS A 649 33.34 -7.09 -26.10
CA LYS A 649 32.33 -6.19 -26.66
C LYS A 649 31.48 -5.52 -25.59
N GLU A 650 31.08 -6.25 -24.55
CA GLU A 650 30.32 -5.68 -23.43
C GLU A 650 31.18 -4.71 -22.61
N SER A 651 32.46 -5.07 -22.37
CA SER A 651 33.42 -4.18 -21.70
C SER A 651 33.59 -2.87 -22.48
N PHE A 652 33.73 -2.96 -23.81
CA PHE A 652 33.78 -1.81 -24.71
C PHE A 652 32.51 -0.95 -24.62
N GLU A 653 31.32 -1.55 -24.75
CA GLU A 653 30.06 -0.83 -24.71
C GLU A 653 29.82 -0.15 -23.36
N GLN A 654 30.18 -0.80 -22.25
CA GLN A 654 30.05 -0.22 -20.92
C GLN A 654 30.98 0.97 -20.73
N GLU A 655 32.25 0.86 -21.13
CA GLU A 655 33.22 1.95 -20.98
C GLU A 655 32.79 3.19 -21.79
N VAL A 656 32.33 2.98 -23.03
CA VAL A 656 31.83 4.07 -23.87
C VAL A 656 30.57 4.70 -23.26
N ASN A 657 29.59 3.89 -22.83
CA ASN A 657 28.35 4.41 -22.23
C ASN A 657 28.61 5.15 -20.91
N SER A 658 29.56 4.69 -20.08
CA SER A 658 29.96 5.38 -18.85
C SER A 658 30.55 6.76 -19.17
N ASN A 659 31.46 6.85 -20.13
CA ASN A 659 32.04 8.14 -20.55
C ASN A 659 30.98 9.09 -21.13
N SER A 660 30.02 8.58 -21.90
CA SER A 660 28.90 9.38 -22.42
C SER A 660 27.98 9.91 -21.33
N ASN A 661 27.68 9.13 -20.28
CA ASN A 661 26.87 9.58 -19.15
C ASN A 661 27.61 10.61 -18.29
N ASP A 662 28.92 10.43 -18.09
CA ASP A 662 29.76 11.40 -17.38
C ASP A 662 29.79 12.76 -18.08
N PHE A 663 29.74 12.78 -19.42
CA PHE A 663 29.66 14.01 -20.19
C PHE A 663 28.40 14.80 -19.87
N ILE A 664 27.22 14.16 -19.86
CA ILE A 664 25.94 14.82 -19.56
C ILE A 664 25.98 15.49 -18.18
N ASN A 665 26.50 14.79 -17.18
CA ASN A 665 26.60 15.32 -15.82
C ASN A 665 27.57 16.53 -15.73
N LYS A 666 28.71 16.47 -16.41
CA LYS A 666 29.70 17.56 -16.45
C LYS A 666 29.16 18.78 -17.19
N SER A 667 28.57 18.58 -18.36
CA SER A 667 27.97 19.64 -19.17
C SER A 667 26.83 20.32 -18.40
N GLY A 668 25.95 19.55 -17.76
CA GLY A 668 24.88 20.09 -16.91
C GLY A 668 25.40 20.95 -15.75
N ALA A 669 26.48 20.51 -15.07
CA ALA A 669 27.08 21.26 -13.97
C ALA A 669 27.72 22.58 -14.44
N ILE A 670 28.37 22.58 -15.60
CA ILE A 670 28.98 23.79 -16.18
C ILE A 670 27.89 24.80 -16.53
N VAL A 671 26.84 24.35 -17.21
CA VAL A 671 25.70 25.20 -17.56
C VAL A 671 25.03 25.76 -16.31
N GLN A 672 24.85 24.96 -15.27
CA GLN A 672 24.24 25.41 -14.02
C GLN A 672 25.10 26.47 -13.31
N ASN A 673 26.43 26.33 -13.32
CA ASN A 673 27.34 27.28 -12.68
C ASN A 673 27.46 28.61 -13.44
N ASP A 674 27.39 28.58 -14.77
CA ASP A 674 27.45 29.79 -15.61
C ASP A 674 26.09 30.49 -15.76
N ALA A 675 25.00 29.78 -15.49
CA ALA A 675 23.66 30.36 -15.58
C ALA A 675 23.47 31.51 -14.59
N ARG A 676 22.74 32.53 -15.04
CA ARG A 676 22.39 33.68 -14.20
C ARG A 676 21.51 33.21 -13.05
N PHE A 677 21.75 33.75 -11.86
CA PHE A 677 20.91 33.47 -10.70
C PHE A 677 19.42 33.75 -10.98
N TRP A 678 19.11 34.83 -11.69
CA TRP A 678 17.73 35.23 -12.01
C TRP A 678 17.06 34.46 -13.15
N ASN A 679 17.73 33.46 -13.73
CA ASN A 679 17.13 32.64 -14.79
C ASN A 679 15.92 31.85 -14.24
N SER A 680 14.77 31.99 -14.91
CA SER A 680 13.52 31.38 -14.45
C SER A 680 13.57 29.85 -14.39
N LEU A 681 14.18 29.22 -15.40
CA LEU A 681 14.35 27.76 -15.43
C LEU A 681 15.19 27.27 -14.24
N MET A 682 16.25 28.00 -13.91
CA MET A 682 17.11 27.69 -12.76
C MET A 682 16.37 27.86 -11.43
N GLN A 683 15.54 28.90 -11.29
CA GLN A 683 14.73 29.11 -10.09
C GLN A 683 13.67 28.02 -9.90
N MET A 684 13.07 27.52 -10.97
CA MET A 684 12.12 26.39 -10.92
C MET A 684 12.78 25.11 -10.38
N VAL A 685 13.95 24.76 -10.92
CA VAL A 685 14.72 23.58 -10.49
C VAL A 685 15.26 23.76 -9.08
N ALA A 686 15.75 24.95 -8.73
CA ALA A 686 16.26 25.24 -7.39
C ALA A 686 15.16 25.28 -6.31
N ALA A 687 13.91 25.61 -6.68
CA ALA A 687 12.75 25.43 -5.79
C ALA A 687 12.33 23.96 -5.64
N GLY A 688 12.67 23.12 -6.62
CA GLY A 688 12.13 21.77 -6.75
C GLY A 688 10.66 21.77 -7.17
N SER A 689 10.21 22.82 -7.87
CA SER A 689 8.82 22.94 -8.36
C SER A 689 8.59 22.06 -9.59
N LYS A 690 9.48 22.16 -10.59
CA LYS A 690 9.47 21.34 -11.80
C LYS A 690 10.86 21.36 -12.47
N GLY A 691 11.24 20.25 -13.08
CA GLY A 691 12.51 20.08 -13.80
C GLY A 691 13.65 19.56 -12.91
N SER A 692 14.65 18.96 -13.56
CA SER A 692 15.85 18.41 -12.94
C SER A 692 17.13 18.93 -13.60
N LYS A 693 18.29 18.65 -13.00
CA LYS A 693 19.61 18.99 -13.58
C LYS A 693 19.82 18.36 -14.96
N ILE A 694 19.25 17.17 -15.21
CA ILE A 694 19.32 16.50 -16.51
C ILE A 694 18.49 17.25 -17.56
N ASN A 695 17.28 17.70 -17.20
CA ASN A 695 16.44 18.47 -18.14
C ASN A 695 17.14 19.76 -18.59
N ILE A 696 17.81 20.45 -17.67
CA ILE A 696 18.62 21.63 -17.97
C ILE A 696 19.72 21.27 -18.99
N SER A 697 20.47 20.19 -18.75
CA SER A 697 21.53 19.75 -19.65
C SER A 697 21.01 19.40 -21.05
N GLN A 698 19.87 18.73 -21.14
CA GLN A 698 19.28 18.32 -22.43
C GLN A 698 18.76 19.50 -23.25
N ILE A 699 18.19 20.51 -22.59
CA ILE A 699 17.67 21.71 -23.24
C ILE A 699 18.81 22.62 -23.70
N LEU A 700 19.85 22.78 -22.88
CA LEU A 700 20.88 23.81 -23.06
C LEU A 700 22.20 23.31 -23.67
N ALA A 701 22.62 22.09 -23.39
CA ALA A 701 23.92 21.55 -23.78
C ALA A 701 23.81 20.47 -24.85
N CYS A 702 23.33 19.28 -24.50
CA CYS A 702 23.22 18.13 -25.39
C CYS A 702 22.15 17.16 -24.90
N VAL A 703 21.42 16.50 -25.81
CA VAL A 703 20.44 15.48 -25.43
C VAL A 703 21.12 14.21 -24.88
N GLY A 704 22.29 13.85 -25.43
CA GLY A 704 23.12 12.74 -24.96
C GLY A 704 22.79 11.38 -25.59
N GLN A 705 23.36 10.31 -25.02
CA GLN A 705 23.27 8.95 -25.56
C GLN A 705 21.85 8.37 -25.47
N GLN A 706 21.31 7.90 -26.60
CA GLN A 706 20.04 7.17 -26.65
C GLN A 706 20.27 5.67 -26.50
N ASN A 707 19.54 5.06 -25.57
CA ASN A 707 19.66 3.65 -25.25
C ASN A 707 18.36 2.90 -25.59
N VAL A 708 18.51 1.69 -26.12
CA VAL A 708 17.44 0.74 -26.44
C VAL A 708 17.77 -0.55 -25.71
N GLU A 709 16.87 -0.99 -24.82
CA GLU A 709 17.06 -2.20 -24.00
C GLU A 709 18.38 -2.21 -23.18
N GLY A 710 18.75 -1.03 -22.65
CA GLY A 710 19.96 -0.87 -21.83
C GLY A 710 21.28 -0.85 -22.60
N LYS A 711 21.23 -0.94 -23.94
CA LYS A 711 22.40 -0.86 -24.83
C LYS A 711 22.29 0.37 -25.73
N ARG A 712 23.43 0.81 -26.29
CA ARG A 712 23.41 1.78 -27.40
C ARG A 712 22.67 1.21 -28.60
N VAL A 713 22.28 2.07 -29.55
CA VAL A 713 21.39 1.67 -30.65
C VAL A 713 21.92 0.43 -31.38
N PRO A 714 21.14 -0.67 -31.44
CA PRO A 714 21.58 -1.90 -32.09
C PRO A 714 21.63 -1.75 -33.60
N ASN A 715 22.43 -2.61 -34.25
CA ASN A 715 22.51 -2.64 -35.71
C ASN A 715 21.26 -3.30 -36.30
N GLY A 716 20.27 -2.51 -36.70
CA GLY A 716 19.04 -2.99 -37.35
C GLY A 716 19.25 -3.42 -38.81
N PHE A 717 20.23 -2.86 -39.50
CA PHE A 717 20.65 -3.28 -40.84
C PHE A 717 21.92 -4.15 -40.76
N LYS A 718 22.32 -4.75 -41.89
CA LYS A 718 23.52 -5.57 -42.00
C LYS A 718 24.78 -4.82 -41.51
N ASN A 719 25.19 -5.11 -40.27
CA ASN A 719 26.30 -4.51 -39.54
C ASN A 719 26.24 -2.97 -39.40
N ARG A 720 25.06 -2.34 -39.43
CA ARG A 720 24.94 -0.89 -39.24
C ARG A 720 23.58 -0.49 -38.67
N THR A 721 23.49 0.69 -38.08
CA THR A 721 22.26 1.23 -37.48
C THR A 721 21.32 1.85 -38.50
N LEU A 722 21.84 2.69 -39.39
CA LEU A 722 21.11 3.33 -40.51
C LEU A 722 21.85 3.13 -41.84
N PRO A 723 21.15 3.23 -42.99
CA PRO A 723 21.78 3.11 -44.31
C PRO A 723 22.79 4.23 -44.61
N HIS A 724 22.73 5.33 -43.86
CA HIS A 724 23.62 6.49 -43.96
C HIS A 724 25.01 6.27 -43.35
N PHE A 725 25.14 5.29 -42.43
CA PHE A 725 26.41 4.96 -41.79
C PHE A 725 27.12 3.81 -42.48
N PHE A 726 28.44 3.76 -42.31
CA PHE A 726 29.28 2.66 -42.77
C PHE A 726 28.97 1.37 -41.99
N LYS A 727 29.39 0.24 -42.56
CA LYS A 727 29.30 -1.05 -41.86
C LYS A 727 30.35 -1.10 -40.76
N ASP A 728 29.97 -1.74 -39.66
CA ASP A 728 30.80 -1.95 -38.47
C ASP A 728 31.29 -0.65 -37.82
N ASP A 729 30.54 0.44 -38.03
CA ASP A 729 30.78 1.73 -37.38
C ASP A 729 30.34 1.67 -35.90
N MET A 730 31.30 1.89 -35.00
CA MET A 730 31.13 1.85 -33.55
C MET A 730 31.21 3.25 -32.91
N GLY A 731 31.30 4.30 -33.73
CA GLY A 731 31.35 5.70 -33.31
C GLY A 731 30.11 6.15 -32.54
N LEU A 732 30.23 7.30 -31.88
CA LEU A 732 29.16 7.86 -31.04
C LEU A 732 27.89 8.17 -31.86
N GLU A 733 28.03 8.89 -32.97
CA GLU A 733 26.92 9.30 -33.84
C GLU A 733 26.19 8.09 -34.44
N ALA A 734 26.94 7.14 -35.00
CA ALA A 734 26.40 5.93 -35.60
C ALA A 734 25.62 5.07 -34.58
N LYS A 735 25.94 5.17 -33.29
CA LYS A 735 25.32 4.41 -32.20
C LYS A 735 24.32 5.21 -31.37
N GLY A 736 23.85 6.34 -31.86
CA GLY A 736 22.72 7.08 -31.27
C GLY A 736 23.09 8.06 -30.17
N PHE A 737 24.31 8.58 -30.18
CA PHE A 737 24.66 9.76 -29.39
C PHE A 737 24.08 11.02 -30.04
N CYS A 738 23.27 11.78 -29.30
CA CYS A 738 22.75 13.07 -29.75
C CYS A 738 23.63 14.20 -29.19
N GLU A 739 24.44 14.79 -30.06
CA GLU A 739 25.33 15.91 -29.77
C GLU A 739 24.55 17.21 -29.57
N HIS A 740 23.52 17.41 -30.39
CA HIS A 740 22.73 18.64 -30.34
C HIS A 740 21.77 18.68 -29.14
N SER A 741 21.54 19.89 -28.64
CA SER A 741 20.50 20.19 -27.66
C SER A 741 19.13 20.39 -28.31
N TYR A 742 18.06 20.41 -27.50
CA TYR A 742 16.72 20.74 -28.01
C TYR A 742 16.62 22.16 -28.59
N ILE A 743 17.42 23.12 -28.10
CA ILE A 743 17.40 24.49 -28.63
C ILE A 743 18.13 24.62 -29.98
N GLN A 744 19.20 23.86 -30.19
CA GLN A 744 19.91 23.81 -31.48
C GLN A 744 19.10 23.02 -32.53
N GLY A 745 18.34 22.02 -32.09
CA GLY A 745 17.58 21.12 -32.95
C GLY A 745 18.39 19.88 -33.31
N LEU A 746 17.70 18.74 -33.41
CA LEU A 746 18.32 17.45 -33.71
C LEU A 746 18.48 17.24 -35.22
N THR A 747 19.59 16.62 -35.63
CA THR A 747 19.77 16.15 -37.01
C THR A 747 18.83 14.97 -37.32
N PRO A 748 18.54 14.65 -38.59
CA PRO A 748 17.64 13.54 -38.92
C PRO A 748 18.03 12.16 -38.33
N PRO A 749 19.31 11.75 -38.31
CA PRO A 749 19.73 10.51 -37.63
C PRO A 749 19.49 10.57 -36.11
N GLU A 750 19.86 11.67 -35.46
CA GLU A 750 19.64 11.88 -34.02
C GLU A 750 18.16 11.86 -33.67
N PHE A 751 17.32 12.52 -34.46
CA PHE A 751 15.86 12.53 -34.28
C PHE A 751 15.29 11.11 -34.36
N PHE A 752 15.75 10.30 -35.32
CA PHE A 752 15.31 8.91 -35.44
C PHE A 752 15.75 8.06 -34.24
N PHE A 753 17.01 8.17 -33.81
CA PHE A 753 17.51 7.46 -32.63
C PHE A 753 16.83 7.90 -31.33
N HIS A 754 16.57 9.20 -31.18
CA HIS A 754 15.79 9.74 -30.07
C HIS A 754 14.36 9.22 -30.08
N SER A 755 13.74 9.13 -31.26
CA SER A 755 12.41 8.53 -31.42
C SER A 755 12.38 7.05 -31.06
N MET A 756 13.45 6.29 -31.38
CA MET A 756 13.58 4.89 -30.96
C MET A 756 13.64 4.76 -29.43
N GLY A 757 14.47 5.58 -28.76
CA GLY A 757 14.55 5.63 -27.29
C GLY A 757 13.26 6.11 -26.63
N GLY A 758 12.57 7.09 -27.23
CA GLY A 758 11.25 7.53 -26.75
C GLY A 758 10.19 6.44 -26.88
N ARG A 759 10.21 5.68 -27.99
CA ARG A 759 9.25 4.60 -28.24
C ARG A 759 9.39 3.45 -27.24
N THR A 760 10.62 3.08 -26.87
CA THR A 760 10.84 2.05 -25.83
C THR A 760 10.27 2.49 -24.49
N GLY A 761 10.46 3.76 -24.10
CA GLY A 761 9.86 4.31 -22.88
C GLY A 761 8.32 4.26 -22.86
N ILE A 762 7.68 4.59 -23.99
CA ILE A 762 6.21 4.52 -24.13
C ILE A 762 5.72 3.06 -24.02
N ILE A 763 6.42 2.12 -24.67
CA ILE A 763 6.07 0.69 -24.62
C ILE A 763 6.26 0.15 -23.20
N ASP A 764 7.37 0.47 -22.54
CA ASP A 764 7.66 0.05 -21.17
C ASP A 764 6.60 0.57 -20.20
N THR A 765 6.19 1.83 -20.33
CA THR A 765 5.10 2.42 -19.54
C THR A 765 3.78 1.63 -19.72
N ALA A 766 3.44 1.26 -20.96
CA ALA A 766 2.22 0.49 -21.25
C ALA A 766 2.28 -0.93 -20.66
N CYS A 767 3.41 -1.64 -20.79
CA CYS A 767 3.59 -3.00 -20.27
C CYS A 767 3.65 -3.02 -18.74
N LYS A 768 4.41 -2.10 -18.13
CA LYS A 768 4.50 -1.96 -16.66
C LYS A 768 3.13 -1.72 -16.05
N THR A 769 2.28 -0.92 -16.69
CA THR A 769 0.92 -0.64 -16.17
C THR A 769 0.10 -1.91 -15.97
N SER A 770 0.16 -2.89 -16.88
CA SER A 770 -0.57 -4.15 -16.73
C SER A 770 0.01 -5.08 -15.66
N ASP A 771 1.34 -5.21 -15.64
CA ASP A 771 2.02 -6.17 -14.75
C ASP A 771 1.98 -5.71 -13.30
N THR A 772 2.30 -4.43 -13.08
CA THR A 772 2.31 -3.82 -11.74
C THR A 772 0.92 -3.81 -11.12
N GLY A 773 -0.12 -3.50 -11.89
CA GLY A 773 -1.51 -3.60 -11.44
C GLY A 773 -1.94 -5.02 -11.06
N TYR A 774 -1.41 -6.04 -11.77
CA TYR A 774 -1.65 -7.44 -11.40
C TYR A 774 -0.91 -7.85 -10.13
N ILE A 775 0.35 -7.44 -9.98
CA ILE A 775 1.16 -7.65 -8.76
C ILE A 775 0.49 -7.01 -7.56
N GLN A 776 0.07 -5.75 -7.68
CA GLN A 776 -0.63 -5.00 -6.63
C GLN A 776 -1.87 -5.74 -6.15
N ARG A 777 -2.68 -6.24 -7.08
CA ARG A 777 -3.86 -7.03 -6.74
C ARG A 777 -3.51 -8.34 -6.02
N ARG A 778 -2.44 -9.03 -6.45
CA ARG A 778 -2.00 -10.28 -5.81
C ARG A 778 -1.54 -10.04 -4.38
N LEU A 779 -0.76 -8.98 -4.15
CA LEU A 779 -0.31 -8.58 -2.82
C LEU A 779 -1.49 -8.26 -1.91
N CYS A 780 -2.40 -7.39 -2.36
CA CYS A 780 -3.60 -7.05 -1.60
C CYS A 780 -4.44 -8.29 -1.29
N LYS A 781 -4.67 -9.18 -2.26
CA LYS A 781 -5.48 -10.39 -2.03
C LYS A 781 -4.84 -11.41 -1.10
N PHE A 782 -3.51 -11.47 -1.04
CA PHE A 782 -2.81 -12.35 -0.12
C PHE A 782 -2.88 -11.82 1.32
N MET A 783 -2.79 -10.50 1.49
CA MET A 783 -2.68 -9.86 2.80
C MET A 783 -3.98 -9.23 3.32
N GLU A 784 -5.10 -9.32 2.59
CA GLU A 784 -6.34 -8.59 2.94
C GLU A 784 -6.91 -8.93 4.32
N SER A 785 -6.63 -10.12 4.84
CA SER A 785 -7.14 -10.57 6.14
C SER A 785 -6.22 -10.27 7.32
N HIS A 786 -5.02 -9.74 7.09
CA HIS A 786 -4.06 -9.52 8.17
C HIS A 786 -4.41 -8.23 8.91
N CYS A 787 -4.69 -8.37 10.20
CA CYS A 787 -5.11 -7.27 11.06
C CYS A 787 -4.44 -7.35 12.43
N VAL A 788 -4.25 -6.18 13.04
CA VAL A 788 -3.76 -6.09 14.42
C VAL A 788 -4.91 -6.41 15.37
N GLN A 789 -4.68 -7.35 16.28
CA GLN A 789 -5.64 -7.75 17.30
C GLN A 789 -5.43 -6.93 18.59
N TYR A 790 -6.40 -6.98 19.50
CA TYR A 790 -6.35 -6.24 20.78
C TYR A 790 -5.19 -6.65 21.70
N ASP A 791 -4.58 -7.80 21.47
CA ASP A 791 -3.38 -8.28 22.16
C ASP A 791 -2.06 -7.77 21.54
N GLY A 792 -2.13 -6.94 20.49
CA GLY A 792 -0.97 -6.40 19.77
C GLY A 792 -0.38 -7.35 18.71
N THR A 793 -0.92 -8.58 18.60
CA THR A 793 -0.48 -9.55 17.59
C THR A 793 -1.10 -9.26 16.23
N VAL A 794 -0.41 -9.63 15.15
CA VAL A 794 -0.96 -9.59 13.79
C VAL A 794 -1.43 -10.98 13.42
N ARG A 795 -2.71 -11.11 13.09
CA ARG A 795 -3.33 -12.41 12.74
C ARG A 795 -4.05 -12.35 11.42
N ASN A 796 -4.15 -13.49 10.76
CA ASN A 796 -5.01 -13.67 9.59
C ASN A 796 -6.45 -14.03 9.98
N SER A 797 -7.32 -14.25 8.99
CA SER A 797 -8.73 -14.65 9.19
C SER A 797 -8.92 -16.02 9.87
N LEU A 798 -7.89 -16.87 9.89
CA LEU A 798 -7.89 -18.16 10.59
C LEU A 798 -7.35 -18.04 12.03
N ASN A 799 -7.07 -16.81 12.49
CA ASN A 799 -6.41 -16.50 13.76
C ASN A 799 -4.99 -17.07 13.90
N GLU A 800 -4.34 -17.41 12.79
CA GLU A 800 -2.92 -17.76 12.80
C GLU A 800 -2.09 -16.50 13.01
N ILE A 801 -1.12 -16.57 13.93
CA ILE A 801 -0.23 -15.46 14.27
C ILE A 801 0.84 -15.35 13.19
N ILE A 802 1.00 -14.14 12.65
CA ILE A 802 2.01 -13.80 11.65
C ILE A 802 3.15 -13.03 12.31
N GLN A 803 2.79 -12.07 13.17
CA GLN A 803 3.74 -11.33 13.99
C GLN A 803 3.22 -11.29 15.43
N PHE A 804 4.12 -11.50 16.39
CA PHE A 804 3.78 -11.38 17.82
C PHE A 804 3.56 -9.94 18.24
N VAL A 805 4.33 -9.01 17.66
CA VAL A 805 4.18 -7.57 17.81
C VAL A 805 4.25 -6.97 16.42
N TYR A 806 3.30 -6.12 16.05
CA TYR A 806 3.30 -5.45 14.76
C TYR A 806 4.62 -4.72 14.52
N GLY A 807 5.27 -4.94 13.37
CA GLY A 807 6.53 -4.25 13.03
C GLY A 807 7.71 -4.57 13.97
N CYS A 808 7.57 -5.54 14.87
CA CYS A 808 8.49 -5.83 15.99
C CYS A 808 8.63 -4.71 17.04
N ASP A 809 7.97 -3.56 16.87
CA ASP A 809 8.00 -2.40 17.78
C ASP A 809 6.62 -1.98 18.31
N GLY A 810 5.54 -2.38 17.62
CA GLY A 810 4.15 -2.07 17.97
C GLY A 810 3.74 -0.63 17.65
N MET A 811 4.50 0.07 16.79
CA MET A 811 4.29 1.48 16.50
C MET A 811 3.55 1.70 15.17
N ASP A 812 2.77 2.77 15.08
CA ASP A 812 2.19 3.25 13.83
C ASP A 812 3.25 4.01 13.01
N PRO A 813 3.52 3.60 11.75
CA PRO A 813 4.46 4.28 10.86
C PRO A 813 4.17 5.77 10.65
N ILE A 814 2.92 6.22 10.82
CA ILE A 814 2.52 7.63 10.66
C ILE A 814 3.23 8.55 11.68
N CYS A 815 3.52 8.05 12.88
CA CYS A 815 4.09 8.83 13.98
C CYS A 815 5.63 8.74 14.07
N LEU A 816 6.26 7.92 13.24
CA LEU A 816 7.69 7.69 13.27
C LEU A 816 8.47 8.78 12.54
N GLU A 817 9.58 9.21 13.13
CA GLU A 817 10.51 10.15 12.51
C GLU A 817 11.93 9.58 12.44
N THR A 818 12.69 10.00 11.44
CA THR A 818 14.11 9.67 11.29
C THR A 818 14.94 10.36 12.38
N GLN A 819 15.59 9.61 13.25
CA GLN A 819 16.42 10.11 14.36
C GLN A 819 17.82 9.48 14.30
N SER A 820 18.83 10.26 14.69
CA SER A 820 20.21 9.76 14.79
C SER A 820 20.48 9.29 16.22
N ILE A 821 21.00 8.06 16.38
CA ILE A 821 21.46 7.56 17.68
C ILE A 821 22.91 8.03 17.91
N PRO A 822 23.16 8.93 18.87
CA PRO A 822 24.49 9.52 19.05
C PRO A 822 25.55 8.49 19.44
N LEU A 823 25.16 7.45 20.20
CA LEU A 823 26.08 6.43 20.72
C LEU A 823 26.82 5.62 19.64
N LEU A 824 26.26 5.49 18.44
CA LEU A 824 26.83 4.65 17.39
C LEU A 824 28.06 5.32 16.76
N GLU A 825 27.97 6.62 16.47
CA GLU A 825 28.97 7.36 15.69
C GLU A 825 30.14 7.91 16.54
N MET A 826 29.95 8.07 17.86
CA MET A 826 30.95 8.69 18.73
C MET A 826 32.20 7.84 18.94
N ASP A 827 33.37 8.49 18.99
CA ASP A 827 34.62 7.89 19.46
C ASP A 827 34.60 7.69 21.00
N ASP A 828 35.46 6.83 21.53
CA ASP A 828 35.52 6.55 22.97
C ASP A 828 35.83 7.80 23.80
N ASN A 829 36.78 8.62 23.34
CA ASN A 829 37.11 9.88 24.00
C ASN A 829 35.96 10.89 23.96
N GLU A 830 35.18 10.92 22.87
CA GLU A 830 34.02 11.80 22.75
C GLU A 830 32.88 11.33 23.65
N PHE A 831 32.70 10.00 23.75
CA PHE A 831 31.74 9.38 24.64
C PHE A 831 32.03 9.72 26.11
N ASP A 832 33.26 9.51 26.58
CA ASP A 832 33.62 9.82 27.97
C ASP A 832 33.45 11.33 28.23
N ARG A 833 33.83 12.19 27.27
CA ARG A 833 33.61 13.64 27.37
C ARG A 833 32.14 14.03 27.44
N GLU A 834 31.23 13.38 26.72
CA GLU A 834 29.80 13.74 26.73
C GLU A 834 29.04 13.14 27.92
N TYR A 835 29.37 11.91 28.35
CA TYR A 835 28.56 11.15 29.31
C TYR A 835 29.20 10.94 30.69
N GLU A 836 30.53 10.92 30.82
CA GLU A 836 31.19 10.58 32.10
C GLU A 836 31.36 11.78 33.04
N PHE A 837 30.87 11.68 34.28
CA PHE A 837 31.07 12.71 35.30
C PHE A 837 32.42 12.55 36.00
N ASP A 838 33.30 13.53 35.85
CA ASP A 838 34.55 13.58 36.61
C ASP A 838 34.39 14.43 37.89
N LEU A 839 33.94 13.76 38.95
CA LEU A 839 33.76 14.35 40.28
C LEU A 839 35.11 14.61 41.00
N SER A 840 36.24 14.19 40.44
CA SER A 840 37.57 14.43 41.05
C SER A 840 38.07 15.86 40.83
N LEU A 841 37.47 16.58 39.87
CA LEU A 841 37.82 17.95 39.55
C LEU A 841 37.24 18.93 40.58
N PRO A 842 38.07 19.76 41.25
CA PRO A 842 37.59 20.73 42.24
C PRO A 842 36.76 21.88 41.63
N THR A 843 36.81 22.06 40.30
CA THR A 843 36.01 23.04 39.54
C THR A 843 34.73 22.43 38.94
N PHE A 844 34.41 21.18 39.27
CA PHE A 844 33.26 20.46 38.72
C PHE A 844 31.95 21.22 38.95
N GLY A 845 31.17 21.43 37.88
CA GLY A 845 29.85 22.08 37.94
C GLY A 845 29.85 23.59 38.17
N GLN A 846 30.99 24.23 38.47
CA GLN A 846 31.06 25.66 38.76
C GLN A 846 30.60 26.51 37.57
N GLY A 847 29.60 27.37 37.82
CA GLY A 847 29.02 28.27 36.80
C GLY A 847 27.97 27.63 35.89
N ILE A 848 27.75 26.31 35.96
CA ILE A 848 26.78 25.57 35.14
C ILE A 848 25.65 25.00 36.02
N MET A 849 25.97 24.48 37.20
CA MET A 849 24.99 24.01 38.19
C MET A 849 24.75 25.07 39.27
N ARG A 850 23.58 25.02 39.92
CA ARG A 850 23.37 25.78 41.17
C ARG A 850 24.22 25.21 42.30
N GLN A 851 24.68 26.08 43.20
CA GLN A 851 25.57 25.71 44.30
C GLN A 851 24.92 24.67 45.22
N GLU A 852 23.63 24.80 45.49
CA GLU A 852 22.83 23.85 46.30
C GLU A 852 22.90 22.41 45.77
N VAL A 853 22.95 22.24 44.45
CA VAL A 853 23.04 20.93 43.80
C VAL A 853 24.45 20.35 43.96
N ILE A 854 25.48 21.20 43.87
CA ILE A 854 26.88 20.81 44.05
C ILE A 854 27.13 20.39 45.51
N ASP A 855 26.60 21.16 46.45
CA ASP A 855 26.73 20.89 47.89
C ASP A 855 26.00 19.56 48.23
N GLY A 856 24.79 19.34 47.71
CA GLY A 856 24.05 18.09 47.89
C GLY A 856 24.74 16.84 47.30
N MET A 857 25.51 16.99 46.22
CA MET A 857 26.34 15.90 45.68
C MET A 857 27.54 15.58 46.56
N ASN A 858 28.20 16.62 47.09
CA ASN A 858 29.37 16.47 47.93
C ASN A 858 29.02 15.84 49.29
N ASP A 859 27.84 16.17 49.83
CA ASP A 859 27.32 15.58 51.07
C ASP A 859 27.13 14.04 50.94
N ASN A 860 26.80 13.56 49.73
CA ASN A 860 26.53 12.13 49.44
C ASN A 860 27.39 11.59 48.29
N ILE A 861 28.71 11.86 48.32
CA ILE A 861 29.60 11.60 47.19
C ILE A 861 29.66 10.12 46.77
N SER A 862 29.62 9.18 47.73
CA SER A 862 29.69 7.74 47.46
C SER A 862 28.43 7.23 46.74
N ALA A 863 27.25 7.57 47.26
CA ALA A 863 25.98 7.15 46.67
C ALA A 863 25.75 7.78 45.28
N THR A 864 26.16 9.03 45.12
CA THR A 864 26.09 9.74 43.83
C THR A 864 26.98 9.07 42.79
N LYS A 865 28.21 8.71 43.16
CA LYS A 865 29.16 8.03 42.26
C LYS A 865 28.64 6.69 41.78
N ASP A 866 28.03 5.89 42.65
CA ASP A 866 27.48 4.58 42.30
C ASP A 866 26.34 4.68 41.28
N VAL A 867 25.43 5.65 41.43
CA VAL A 867 24.30 5.85 40.49
C VAL A 867 24.81 6.33 39.12
N LEU A 868 25.77 7.25 39.09
CA LEU A 868 26.37 7.74 37.83
C LEU A 868 27.14 6.63 37.11
N GLN A 869 27.87 5.77 37.85
CA GLN A 869 28.54 4.61 37.26
C GLN A 869 27.56 3.60 36.67
N LYS A 870 26.38 3.40 37.28
CA LYS A 870 25.31 2.55 36.72
C LYS A 870 24.77 3.10 35.40
N GLU A 871 24.58 4.41 35.28
CA GLU A 871 24.16 5.06 34.03
C GLU A 871 25.20 4.84 32.92
N ILE A 872 26.48 5.08 33.21
CA ILE A 872 27.56 4.91 32.24
C ILE A 872 27.72 3.44 31.83
N ALA A 873 27.67 2.50 32.78
CA ALA A 873 27.76 1.07 32.48
C ALA A 873 26.62 0.62 31.54
N ARG A 874 25.41 1.14 31.76
CA ARG A 874 24.25 0.91 30.88
C ARG A 874 24.47 1.46 29.48
N LEU A 875 24.95 2.70 29.35
CA LEU A 875 25.24 3.30 28.04
C LEU A 875 26.35 2.55 27.30
N LYS A 876 27.41 2.12 28.00
CA LYS A 876 28.48 1.27 27.43
C LYS A 876 27.94 -0.08 26.96
N HIS A 877 27.04 -0.70 27.74
CA HIS A 877 26.37 -1.94 27.35
C HIS A 877 25.50 -1.77 26.09
N PHE A 878 24.67 -0.72 26.02
CA PHE A 878 23.87 -0.43 24.83
C PHE A 878 24.74 -0.10 23.61
N ARG A 879 25.82 0.66 23.79
CA ARG A 879 26.76 0.96 22.72
C ARG A 879 27.41 -0.31 22.14
N ARG A 880 27.71 -1.29 22.99
CA ARG A 880 28.20 -2.60 22.56
C ARG A 880 27.13 -3.36 21.75
N ILE A 881 25.91 -3.49 22.28
CA ILE A 881 24.79 -4.15 21.57
C ILE A 881 24.55 -3.51 20.20
N LEU A 882 24.54 -2.17 20.13
CA LEU A 882 24.32 -1.46 18.88
C LEU A 882 25.40 -1.74 17.84
N ARG A 883 26.68 -1.81 18.24
CA ARG A 883 27.80 -2.02 17.31
C ARG A 883 28.02 -3.49 16.94
N GLU A 884 27.80 -4.41 17.87
CA GLU A 884 28.08 -5.83 17.68
C GLU A 884 26.88 -6.58 17.09
N GLU A 885 25.66 -6.30 17.57
CA GLU A 885 24.47 -7.10 17.25
C GLU A 885 23.54 -6.39 16.27
N VAL A 886 23.21 -5.11 16.52
CA VAL A 886 22.11 -4.44 15.78
C VAL A 886 22.59 -3.76 14.48
N PHE A 887 23.65 -2.96 14.54
CA PHE A 887 24.16 -2.15 13.43
C PHE A 887 25.67 -2.39 13.19
N PRO A 888 26.06 -3.59 12.70
CA PRO A 888 27.47 -3.90 12.45
C PRO A 888 28.10 -3.08 11.30
N THR A 889 27.28 -2.61 10.35
CA THR A 889 27.75 -1.91 9.14
C THR A 889 27.00 -0.61 8.83
N ALA A 890 25.97 -0.28 9.61
CA ALA A 890 25.02 0.79 9.28
C ALA A 890 25.40 2.14 9.91
N THR A 891 24.96 3.22 9.26
CA THR A 891 25.02 4.60 9.78
C THR A 891 23.87 4.85 10.75
N GLY A 892 24.08 5.68 11.77
CA GLY A 892 23.24 5.75 12.99
C GLY A 892 21.83 6.34 12.85
N SER A 893 21.24 6.34 11.66
CA SER A 893 19.92 6.87 11.38
C SER A 893 18.85 5.78 11.48
N VAL A 894 17.90 5.93 12.40
CA VAL A 894 16.81 4.99 12.67
C VAL A 894 15.46 5.70 12.63
N TYR A 895 14.37 4.95 12.45
CA TYR A 895 13.02 5.47 12.58
C TYR A 895 12.51 5.18 13.99
N LEU A 896 12.21 6.22 14.75
CA LEU A 896 11.72 6.09 16.12
C LEU A 896 10.60 7.09 16.40
N PRO A 897 9.63 6.72 17.26
CA PRO A 897 8.62 7.66 17.72
C PRO A 897 9.29 8.71 18.63
N VAL A 898 8.59 9.82 18.86
CA VAL A 898 9.01 10.89 19.78
C VAL A 898 10.36 11.51 19.42
N ASN A 899 10.35 12.63 18.71
CA ASN A 899 11.59 13.35 18.39
C ASN A 899 12.12 14.11 19.63
N ILE A 900 13.04 13.46 20.36
CA ILE A 900 13.57 13.98 21.63
C ILE A 900 14.35 15.28 21.42
N GLY A 901 15.14 15.37 20.35
CA GLY A 901 15.92 16.58 20.04
C GLY A 901 15.03 17.80 19.87
N ARG A 902 13.88 17.64 19.19
CA ARG A 902 12.88 18.70 19.04
C ARG A 902 12.19 19.01 20.37
N LEU A 903 11.83 18.00 21.16
CA LEU A 903 11.22 18.21 22.49
C LEU A 903 12.12 19.02 23.41
N ILE A 904 13.43 18.73 23.45
CA ILE A 904 14.40 19.48 24.24
C ILE A 904 14.45 20.95 23.79
N GLN A 905 14.51 21.21 22.47
CA GLN A 905 14.52 22.58 21.95
C GLN A 905 13.22 23.33 22.27
N THR A 906 12.08 22.67 22.17
CA THR A 906 10.79 23.26 22.53
C THR A 906 10.71 23.58 24.02
N ALA A 907 11.16 22.67 24.89
CA ALA A 907 11.21 22.89 26.33
C ALA A 907 12.13 24.06 26.72
N GLN A 908 13.32 24.15 26.11
CA GLN A 908 14.24 25.27 26.33
C GLN A 908 13.58 26.61 26.03
N GLN A 909 12.74 26.69 25.00
CA GLN A 909 12.10 27.93 24.63
C GLN A 909 10.88 28.28 25.49
N ILE A 910 10.01 27.31 25.79
CA ILE A 910 8.84 27.53 26.65
C ILE A 910 9.29 28.11 28.00
N HIS A 911 10.39 27.59 28.54
CA HIS A 911 10.95 28.03 29.81
C HIS A 911 12.02 29.13 29.69
N ASN A 912 12.22 29.70 28.50
CA ASN A 912 13.20 30.76 28.20
C ASN A 912 14.62 30.48 28.71
N ILE A 913 15.08 29.24 28.58
CA ILE A 913 16.40 28.77 29.01
C ILE A 913 17.44 29.15 27.97
N ASN A 914 18.48 29.86 28.40
CA ASN A 914 19.66 30.13 27.60
C ASN A 914 20.78 29.12 27.93
N PRO A 915 21.14 28.21 26.99
CA PRO A 915 22.15 27.19 27.22
C PRO A 915 23.56 27.72 27.51
N HIS A 916 23.82 29.00 27.24
CA HIS A 916 25.14 29.61 27.43
C HIS A 916 25.30 30.33 28.77
N SER A 917 24.25 30.97 29.28
CA SER A 917 24.32 31.79 30.50
C SER A 917 23.72 31.12 31.72
N ASP A 918 22.66 30.34 31.54
CA ASP A 918 21.83 29.94 32.67
C ASP A 918 22.45 28.78 33.43
N ARG A 919 22.03 28.63 34.69
CA ARG A 919 22.47 27.55 35.57
C ARG A 919 21.33 26.56 35.78
N SER A 920 21.63 25.28 35.61
CA SER A 920 20.67 24.20 35.83
C SER A 920 20.48 23.94 37.33
N ASP A 921 19.24 23.69 37.73
CA ASP A 921 18.81 23.23 39.05
C ASP A 921 18.60 21.71 39.13
N LEU A 922 18.86 20.99 38.04
CA LEU A 922 18.65 19.55 37.97
C LEU A 922 19.70 18.78 38.79
N HIS A 923 19.21 17.92 39.67
CA HIS A 923 20.04 16.93 40.35
C HIS A 923 20.17 15.65 39.49
N PRO A 924 21.38 15.18 39.12
CA PRO A 924 21.59 13.98 38.30
C PRO A 924 20.89 12.72 38.80
N ILE A 925 20.90 12.46 40.10
CA ILE A 925 20.19 11.30 40.67
C ILE A 925 18.69 11.35 40.35
N HIS A 926 18.07 12.53 40.51
CA HIS A 926 16.67 12.72 40.19
C HIS A 926 16.39 12.56 38.70
N VAL A 927 17.30 13.02 37.83
CA VAL A 927 17.20 12.83 36.38
C VAL A 927 17.20 11.34 36.03
N ILE A 928 18.17 10.57 36.55
CA ILE A 928 18.31 9.14 36.25
C ILE A 928 17.08 8.35 36.73
N ASP A 929 16.63 8.58 37.97
CA ASP A 929 15.43 7.94 38.52
C ASP A 929 14.16 8.31 37.73
N SER A 930 14.03 9.58 37.31
CA SER A 930 12.88 10.03 36.52
C SER A 930 12.86 9.44 35.11
N VAL A 931 14.02 9.30 34.46
CA VAL A 931 14.13 8.66 33.14
C VAL A 931 13.83 7.16 33.25
N GLU A 932 14.28 6.48 34.31
CA GLU A 932 13.91 5.08 34.57
C GLU A 932 12.41 4.91 34.79
N LYS A 933 11.80 5.79 35.58
CA LYS A 933 10.34 5.83 35.76
C LYS A 933 9.62 6.05 34.45
N LEU A 934 10.08 6.97 33.60
CA LEU A 934 9.50 7.17 32.27
C LEU A 934 9.56 5.89 31.45
N VAL A 935 10.75 5.29 31.30
CA VAL A 935 10.94 4.04 30.53
C VAL A 935 10.05 2.91 31.03
N SER A 936 9.86 2.79 32.34
CA SER A 936 8.97 1.76 32.93
C SER A 936 7.49 1.94 32.56
N LYS A 937 7.06 3.17 32.24
CA LYS A 937 5.69 3.46 31.80
C LYS A 937 5.46 3.23 30.30
N LEU A 938 6.53 3.20 29.50
CA LEU A 938 6.45 3.04 28.04
C LEU A 938 6.17 1.59 27.68
N ILE A 939 4.90 1.16 27.82
CA ILE A 939 4.47 -0.22 27.63
C ILE A 939 3.79 -0.40 26.27
N VAL A 940 4.26 -1.38 25.48
CA VAL A 940 3.65 -1.82 24.21
C VAL A 940 2.91 -3.14 24.44
N VAL A 941 3.63 -4.15 24.95
CA VAL A 941 3.12 -5.46 25.31
C VAL A 941 2.71 -5.44 26.77
N LYS A 942 1.41 -5.58 27.03
CA LYS A 942 0.86 -5.58 28.39
C LYS A 942 0.99 -6.96 29.02
N GLY A 943 1.51 -7.01 30.24
CA GLY A 943 1.47 -8.18 31.12
C GLY A 943 2.76 -8.41 31.91
N ASP A 944 2.68 -9.29 32.90
CA ASP A 944 3.73 -9.50 33.91
C ASP A 944 4.51 -10.81 33.74
N ASP A 945 4.12 -11.63 32.77
CA ASP A 945 4.77 -12.90 32.50
C ASP A 945 6.19 -12.71 31.97
N TYR A 946 7.07 -13.67 32.24
CA TYR A 946 8.46 -13.63 31.78
C TYR A 946 8.59 -13.37 30.27
N ILE A 947 7.79 -14.08 29.47
CA ILE A 947 7.79 -13.96 28.00
C ILE A 947 7.32 -12.58 27.56
N GLN A 948 6.30 -12.03 28.23
CA GLN A 948 5.75 -10.71 27.89
C GLN A 948 6.73 -9.60 28.25
N LYS A 949 7.43 -9.72 29.38
CA LYS A 949 8.50 -8.81 29.78
C LYS A 949 9.66 -8.83 28.79
N GLU A 950 10.09 -10.02 28.37
CA GLU A 950 11.12 -10.17 27.35
C GLU A 950 10.68 -9.56 26.01
N ALA A 951 9.43 -9.81 25.59
CA ALA A 951 8.88 -9.22 24.36
C ALA A 951 8.80 -7.68 24.46
N GLN A 952 8.41 -7.14 25.61
CA GLN A 952 8.35 -5.71 25.88
C GLN A 952 9.74 -5.06 25.87
N ASP A 953 10.72 -5.71 26.50
CA ASP A 953 12.11 -5.25 26.52
C ASP A 953 12.68 -5.20 25.10
N ASN A 954 12.41 -6.22 24.29
CA ASN A 954 12.83 -6.28 22.89
C ASN A 954 12.13 -5.23 22.02
N ALA A 955 10.81 -5.06 22.15
CA ALA A 955 10.03 -4.11 21.35
C ALA A 955 10.46 -2.65 21.58
N THR A 956 10.89 -2.31 22.80
CA THR A 956 11.28 -0.94 23.18
C THR A 956 12.78 -0.69 23.22
N LEU A 957 13.61 -1.70 22.93
CA LEU A 957 15.07 -1.64 23.10
C LEU A 957 15.70 -0.40 22.44
N LEU A 958 15.42 -0.17 21.14
CA LEU A 958 15.98 0.96 20.40
C LEU A 958 15.52 2.31 20.93
N LEU A 959 14.24 2.43 21.29
CA LEU A 959 13.70 3.65 21.89
C LEU A 959 14.33 3.92 23.26
N ARG A 960 14.51 2.89 24.08
CA ARG A 960 15.20 2.99 25.37
C ARG A 960 16.62 3.48 25.20
N VAL A 961 17.36 2.92 24.24
CA VAL A 961 18.73 3.37 23.96
C VAL A 961 18.75 4.84 23.58
N LEU A 962 17.83 5.27 22.71
CA LEU A 962 17.70 6.68 22.34
C LEU A 962 17.36 7.57 23.54
N LEU A 963 16.38 7.18 24.36
CA LEU A 963 15.97 7.93 25.56
C LEU A 963 17.11 8.05 26.56
N TYR A 964 17.77 6.94 26.91
CA TYR A 964 18.90 6.96 27.85
C TYR A 964 20.09 7.77 27.31
N SER A 965 20.36 7.72 26.01
CA SER A 965 21.45 8.53 25.42
C SER A 965 21.10 10.02 25.37
N SER A 966 19.88 10.38 24.97
CA SER A 966 19.50 11.78 24.76
C SER A 966 19.14 12.50 26.06
N LEU A 967 18.62 11.76 27.05
CA LEU A 967 18.24 12.26 28.38
C LEU A 967 19.27 11.91 29.46
N ALA A 968 20.52 11.62 29.08
CA ALA A 968 21.59 11.39 30.03
C ALA A 968 21.82 12.63 30.92
N ALA A 969 22.08 12.41 32.22
CA ALA A 969 22.14 13.49 33.19
C ALA A 969 23.18 14.57 32.83
N LYS A 970 24.36 14.15 32.35
CA LYS A 970 25.42 15.10 31.95
C LYS A 970 25.00 15.94 30.75
N CYS A 971 24.36 15.34 29.75
CA CYS A 971 23.89 16.04 28.55
C CYS A 971 22.84 17.10 28.90
N LEU A 972 21.84 16.75 29.72
CA LEU A 972 20.77 17.68 30.08
C LEU A 972 21.28 18.86 30.90
N ILE A 973 22.26 18.64 31.78
CA ILE A 973 22.78 19.68 32.67
C ILE A 973 23.86 20.55 32.00
N PHE A 974 24.85 19.95 31.33
CA PHE A 974 25.99 20.69 30.79
C PHE A 974 25.74 21.24 29.38
N LYS A 975 25.07 20.48 28.52
CA LYS A 975 24.84 20.85 27.11
C LYS A 975 23.55 21.65 26.95
N HIS A 976 22.46 21.18 27.54
CA HIS A 976 21.14 21.80 27.39
C HIS A 976 20.76 22.76 28.51
N ARG A 977 21.40 22.65 29.68
CA ARG A 977 21.18 23.45 30.89
C ARG A 977 19.72 23.57 31.31
N LEU A 978 18.99 22.46 31.26
CA LEU A 978 17.56 22.44 31.54
C LEU A 978 17.23 22.78 32.99
N SER A 979 16.04 23.34 33.21
CA SER A 979 15.45 23.47 34.54
C SER A 979 14.63 22.24 34.92
N GLU A 980 14.29 22.08 36.19
CA GLU A 980 13.42 21.00 36.67
C GLU A 980 12.04 21.02 35.99
N ASP A 981 11.43 22.21 35.83
CA ASP A 981 10.14 22.35 35.15
C ASP A 981 10.22 21.96 33.68
N ALA A 982 11.28 22.38 32.97
CA ALA A 982 11.50 22.00 31.58
C ALA A 982 11.73 20.50 31.41
N PHE A 983 12.41 19.88 32.37
CA PHE A 983 12.60 18.44 32.37
C PHE A 983 11.28 17.68 32.61
N ARG A 984 10.45 18.13 33.56
CA ARG A 984 9.10 17.56 33.78
C ARG A 984 8.22 17.66 32.54
N TYR A 985 8.29 18.78 31.83
CA TYR A 985 7.59 18.96 30.54
C TYR A 985 8.03 17.92 29.50
N ILE A 986 9.34 17.69 29.33
CA ILE A 986 9.87 16.70 28.38
C ILE A 986 9.37 15.29 28.71
N LEU A 987 9.37 14.91 30.00
CA LEU A 987 8.91 13.58 30.41
C LEU A 987 7.41 13.40 30.14
N GLY A 988 6.59 14.41 30.45
CA GLY A 988 5.14 14.37 30.21
C GLY A 988 4.78 14.29 28.73
N GLU A 989 5.36 15.16 27.91
CA GLU A 989 5.14 15.15 26.46
C GLU A 989 5.73 13.89 25.79
N GLY A 990 6.87 13.39 26.27
CA GLY A 990 7.45 12.14 25.80
C GLY A 990 6.54 10.93 26.05
N GLU A 991 5.92 10.84 27.23
CA GLU A 991 4.94 9.82 27.57
C GLU A 991 3.69 9.92 26.67
N HIS A 992 3.13 11.12 26.53
CA HIS A 992 1.94 11.36 25.72
C HIS A 992 2.17 11.05 24.23
N ALA A 993 3.29 11.51 23.67
CA ALA A 993 3.64 11.27 22.27
C ALA A 993 3.89 9.78 21.99
N PHE A 994 4.48 9.04 22.94
CA PHE A 994 4.67 7.60 22.82
C PHE A 994 3.34 6.84 22.77
N ILE A 995 2.41 7.14 23.70
CA ILE A 995 1.09 6.49 23.75
C ILE A 995 0.33 6.75 22.44
N GLY A 996 0.39 7.97 21.91
CA GLY A 996 -0.21 8.32 20.62
C GLY A 996 0.43 7.64 19.40
N SER A 997 1.63 7.06 19.55
CA SER A 997 2.35 6.38 18.46
C SER A 997 2.07 4.87 18.39
N ILE A 998 1.40 4.29 19.39
CA ILE A 998 1.10 2.85 19.41
C ILE A 998 0.05 2.53 18.34
N VAL A 999 0.25 1.44 17.59
CA VAL A 999 -0.69 1.01 16.57
C VAL A 999 -2.06 0.70 17.17
N SER A 1000 -3.12 1.16 16.52
CA SER A 1000 -4.49 0.89 16.96
C SER A 1000 -4.91 -0.55 16.62
N PRO A 1001 -5.51 -1.30 17.57
CA PRO A 1001 -6.13 -2.58 17.27
C PRO A 1001 -7.24 -2.43 16.22
N GLY A 1002 -7.33 -3.38 15.30
CA GLY A 1002 -8.24 -3.35 14.16
C GLY A 1002 -7.67 -2.72 12.90
N GLU A 1003 -6.44 -2.17 12.94
CA GLU A 1003 -5.77 -1.67 11.74
C GLU A 1003 -5.53 -2.81 10.73
N MET A 1004 -5.95 -2.61 9.49
CA MET A 1004 -5.82 -3.59 8.40
C MET A 1004 -4.41 -3.56 7.78
N VAL A 1005 -3.41 -3.84 8.60
CA VAL A 1005 -1.97 -3.72 8.27
C VAL A 1005 -1.55 -4.50 7.04
N GLY A 1006 -2.18 -5.64 6.75
CA GLY A 1006 -1.84 -6.40 5.55
C GLY A 1006 -2.25 -5.71 4.25
N THR A 1007 -3.39 -5.02 4.25
CA THR A 1007 -3.83 -4.25 3.08
C THR A 1007 -2.96 -3.02 2.90
N ILE A 1008 -2.58 -2.35 4.00
CA ILE A 1008 -1.65 -1.21 3.97
C ILE A 1008 -0.30 -1.66 3.42
N ALA A 1009 0.29 -2.73 3.96
CA ALA A 1009 1.57 -3.26 3.48
C ALA A 1009 1.50 -3.66 2.00
N GLY A 1010 0.43 -4.34 1.57
CA GLY A 1010 0.22 -4.70 0.17
C GLY A 1010 0.21 -3.49 -0.74
N GLN A 1011 -0.49 -2.43 -0.33
CA GLN A 1011 -0.55 -1.19 -1.08
C GLN A 1011 0.79 -0.44 -1.10
N SER A 1012 1.44 -0.32 0.06
CA SER A 1012 2.71 0.36 0.25
C SER A 1012 3.87 -0.28 -0.51
N ILE A 1013 3.81 -1.59 -0.77
CA ILE A 1013 4.80 -2.31 -1.58
C ILE A 1013 4.51 -2.18 -3.07
N GLY A 1014 3.26 -2.36 -3.50
CA GLY A 1014 2.99 -2.40 -4.93
C GLY A 1014 2.74 -1.03 -5.57
N GLU A 1015 2.47 0.03 -4.82
CA GLU A 1015 2.42 1.38 -5.37
C GLU A 1015 3.81 1.88 -5.87
N PRO A 1016 4.92 1.76 -5.12
CA PRO A 1016 6.25 2.06 -5.62
C PRO A 1016 6.68 1.16 -6.77
N ALA A 1017 6.16 -0.08 -6.83
CA ALA A 1017 6.43 -0.96 -7.95
C ALA A 1017 5.76 -0.49 -9.25
N THR A 1018 4.75 0.37 -9.16
CA THR A 1018 4.09 0.99 -10.33
C THR A 1018 4.81 2.26 -10.83
N GLN A 1019 5.59 2.90 -9.95
CA GLN A 1019 6.43 4.07 -10.26
C GLN A 1019 7.79 3.61 -10.80
#